data_AF-A0A8H9I5I4-F1
#
_entry.id   AF-A0A8H9I5I4-F1
#
_cell.length_a   1.000
_cell.length_b   1.000
_cell.length_c   1.000
_cell.angle_alpha   90.00
_cell.angle_beta   90.00
_cell.angle_gamma   90.00
#
_symmetry.space_group_name_H-M   'P 1'
#
loop_
_entity.id
_entity.type
_entity.pdbx_description
1 polymer ?
#
loop_
_entity_poly.entity_id
_entity_poly.type
_entity_poly.pdbx_seq_one_letter_code
_entity_poly.pdbx_strand_id
1 'polypeptide(L)'
;MYTARDYFLNNSGSGSAFGTNQGRRAGISIPNLNNPDAQQCLINANIWLTDGLPSVDRFGNSLGNNVSGALASAEAAIKRLYDDTGAQLSNPVRTYVVGFNLPPDIANLPNVSDDPLGDLARAGGTERAYFANDEASLNQVMQQVLGSIIAASQSNTSAAVNSDEFGVEDGNLLYTAGFRSEDWSGRLAAFAVQADGSRSSRWNAETQLAQQAGNRRLLTTRRLENGSRAGALLSAETSGLTSAEVRWLQGENVQGLRTRQSLLGDIINANPVLLQGAGSRPPLLMVAANDGMLHGFHANTGQELFAYLPSELTQGEAPPIRSLTRTDYNHRYFVDGTPAVRDVNISGGPSAVAVGTMGAGGRTVFALDVSNPANMGANSVLWEFRHPELGTGVSQPTITQLTDGTWAAIFGNGYNSVGYQASLFVVNLTTGRLIAHLKTNTGSEAAPNGLATPTVTAWPSYNGARFAYAGDLAGNMWRFPLTAGSSVNRLYQGSASQPITSAPAVTLSSGSPDTLMVMFGTGSYFRSGDIGNNATQQFLGIQDRVGRTTTYGTSDLLTQRISGNASRDGFNLRASTNLAPSSNQRGWRIELPPGERVIAAPSISSSLPRRVRFSTLLPDESDPCGGGREGFFMSLLADTGGSGGMTTFDFKGDGQPDSDATINGDAITGLQAGTGERLVGVNDGQVERLFVGNPDDPSASPNGDGSITIGFNADHLGRRAWRQLTEEETDG
;
A
#
# COMPACT_ATOMS: atom_id res chain seq x y z
N MET A 1 30.50 -29.59 14.84
CA MET A 1 29.86 -28.53 14.05
C MET A 1 30.44 -28.59 12.66
N TYR A 2 29.59 -28.68 11.64
CA TYR A 2 30.01 -28.53 10.26
C TYR A 2 30.16 -27.03 10.00
N THR A 3 31.32 -26.61 9.49
CA THR A 3 31.56 -25.24 9.03
C THR A 3 30.75 -24.96 7.76
N ALA A 4 30.56 -23.70 7.36
CA ALA A 4 29.95 -23.38 6.05
C ALA A 4 30.71 -24.09 4.90
N ARG A 5 32.03 -24.26 5.07
CA ARG A 5 32.88 -25.09 4.21
C ARG A 5 32.41 -26.55 4.17
N ASP A 6 32.18 -27.19 5.31
CA ASP A 6 31.73 -28.59 5.33
C ASP A 6 30.33 -28.75 4.75
N TYR A 7 29.50 -27.71 4.86
CA TYR A 7 28.19 -27.64 4.24
C TYR A 7 28.28 -27.62 2.69
N PHE A 8 29.13 -26.76 2.12
CA PHE A 8 29.33 -26.68 0.66
C PHE A 8 30.14 -27.86 0.08
N LEU A 9 30.94 -28.55 0.88
CA LEU A 9 31.76 -29.68 0.43
C LEU A 9 31.03 -31.03 0.49
N ASN A 10 29.97 -31.18 1.29
CA ASN A 10 29.31 -32.48 1.48
C ASN A 10 28.37 -32.90 0.33
N ASN A 11 28.02 -32.01 -0.61
CA ASN A 11 27.00 -32.29 -1.63
C ASN A 11 27.50 -32.40 -3.09
N SER A 12 28.77 -32.14 -3.39
CA SER A 12 29.22 -32.11 -4.79
C SER A 12 30.11 -33.27 -5.22
N GLY A 13 30.58 -34.15 -4.32
CA GLY A 13 31.57 -35.18 -4.66
C GLY A 13 32.84 -34.65 -5.35
N SER A 14 33.02 -33.33 -5.40
CA SER A 14 34.06 -32.63 -6.13
C SER A 14 34.57 -31.52 -5.22
N GLY A 15 35.73 -31.75 -4.62
CA GLY A 15 36.44 -30.81 -3.76
C GLY A 15 37.00 -29.59 -4.52
N SER A 16 36.26 -29.03 -5.48
CA SER A 16 36.75 -28.00 -6.41
C SER A 16 36.11 -26.62 -6.23
N ALA A 17 35.06 -26.46 -5.40
CA ALA A 17 34.45 -25.14 -5.18
C ALA A 17 35.26 -24.25 -4.20
N PHE A 18 35.98 -24.86 -3.25
CA PHE A 18 36.88 -24.15 -2.32
C PHE A 18 38.24 -24.84 -2.31
N GLY A 19 39.25 -24.22 -2.95
CA GLY A 19 40.64 -24.71 -2.94
C GLY A 19 41.36 -24.46 -1.61
N THR A 20 42.63 -24.85 -1.51
CA THR A 20 43.49 -24.68 -0.31
C THR A 20 43.91 -23.23 0.00
N ASN A 21 43.53 -22.28 -0.86
CA ASN A 21 43.98 -20.89 -0.78
C ASN A 21 42.78 -20.00 -0.43
N GLN A 22 42.68 -19.59 0.82
CA GLN A 22 41.79 -18.53 1.28
C GLN A 22 42.52 -17.19 1.21
N GLY A 23 41.90 -16.18 0.57
CA GLY A 23 42.52 -14.89 0.25
C GLY A 23 42.76 -14.70 -1.26
N ARG A 24 42.64 -13.44 -1.71
CA ARG A 24 42.71 -13.00 -3.12
C ARG A 24 43.78 -13.76 -3.93
N ARG A 25 43.36 -14.49 -4.98
CA ARG A 25 44.29 -14.94 -6.03
C ARG A 25 44.91 -13.70 -6.69
N ALA A 26 46.24 -13.58 -6.64
CA ALA A 26 46.93 -12.69 -7.55
C ALA A 26 46.56 -13.08 -8.99
N GLY A 27 46.05 -12.13 -9.79
CA GLY A 27 45.71 -12.34 -11.20
C GLY A 27 44.23 -12.55 -11.54
N ILE A 28 43.31 -12.57 -10.56
CA ILE A 28 41.88 -12.36 -10.87
C ILE A 28 41.63 -10.84 -10.85
N SER A 29 41.21 -10.29 -11.99
CA SER A 29 40.73 -8.91 -12.06
C SER A 29 39.51 -8.76 -11.17
N ILE A 30 39.51 -7.71 -10.33
CA ILE A 30 38.30 -7.26 -9.65
C ILE A 30 37.24 -7.10 -10.74
N PRO A 31 35.98 -7.59 -10.56
CA PRO A 31 34.90 -7.28 -11.48
C PRO A 31 34.95 -5.79 -11.78
N ASN A 32 34.90 -5.40 -13.05
CA ASN A 32 34.98 -4.00 -13.40
C ASN A 32 33.81 -3.27 -12.73
N LEU A 33 34.08 -2.61 -11.59
CA LEU A 33 33.11 -1.78 -10.89
C LEU A 33 32.73 -0.55 -11.72
N ASN A 34 33.44 -0.29 -12.81
CA ASN A 34 33.13 0.70 -13.84
C ASN A 34 32.73 0.00 -15.13
N ASN A 35 32.03 -1.14 -15.07
CA ASN A 35 31.45 -1.75 -16.26
C ASN A 35 30.33 -0.81 -16.75
N PRO A 36 30.48 -0.14 -17.91
CA PRO A 36 29.44 0.74 -18.44
C PRO A 36 28.16 -0.04 -18.81
N ASP A 37 28.25 -1.36 -18.95
CA ASP A 37 27.10 -2.26 -19.19
C ASP A 37 26.48 -2.77 -17.88
N ALA A 38 27.08 -2.52 -16.71
CA ALA A 38 26.48 -2.84 -15.42
C ALA A 38 25.66 -1.65 -14.94
N GLN A 39 24.34 -1.78 -14.89
CA GLN A 39 23.48 -0.81 -14.21
C GLN A 39 23.83 -0.76 -12.73
N GLN A 40 24.17 0.43 -12.24
CA GLN A 40 24.59 0.66 -10.86
C GLN A 40 23.50 1.41 -10.10
N CYS A 41 23.01 0.82 -9.01
CA CYS A 41 21.82 1.33 -8.33
C CYS A 41 22.08 2.40 -7.28
N LEU A 42 23.31 2.89 -7.17
CA LEU A 42 23.75 3.75 -6.07
C LEU A 42 23.42 3.15 -4.68
N ILE A 43 23.11 1.84 -4.62
CA ILE A 43 22.96 1.06 -3.39
C ILE A 43 24.31 0.43 -3.11
N ASN A 44 24.98 0.98 -2.13
CA ASN A 44 26.28 0.52 -1.68
C ASN A 44 26.05 -0.55 -0.61
N ALA A 45 26.15 -1.83 -0.98
CA ALA A 45 25.95 -2.95 -0.06
C ALA A 45 27.08 -3.98 -0.17
N ASN A 46 27.40 -4.59 0.96
CA ASN A 46 28.35 -5.67 1.13
C ASN A 46 27.64 -6.81 1.89
N ILE A 47 27.76 -8.04 1.42
CA ILE A 47 27.22 -9.20 2.14
C ILE A 47 28.40 -9.97 2.72
N TRP A 48 28.50 -10.00 4.04
CA TRP A 48 29.50 -10.78 4.74
C TRP A 48 28.88 -12.10 5.21
N LEU A 49 29.16 -13.17 4.48
CA LEU A 49 28.86 -14.55 4.88
C LEU A 49 29.98 -15.11 5.77
N THR A 50 29.62 -15.60 6.96
CA THR A 50 30.54 -16.21 7.95
C THR A 50 29.97 -17.53 8.48
N ASP A 51 30.82 -18.50 8.80
CA ASP A 51 30.43 -19.77 9.45
C ASP A 51 30.25 -19.65 10.97
N GLY A 52 30.33 -18.42 11.50
CA GLY A 52 30.19 -18.09 12.91
C GLY A 52 31.23 -17.05 13.33
N LEU A 53 31.86 -17.27 14.48
CA LEU A 53 32.93 -16.42 15.00
C LEU A 53 34.22 -16.52 14.17
N PRO A 54 34.97 -15.42 14.00
CA PRO A 54 36.24 -15.48 13.29
C PRO A 54 37.23 -16.39 14.01
N SER A 55 37.64 -17.46 13.32
CA SER A 55 38.61 -18.45 13.80
C SER A 55 40.02 -18.23 13.25
N VAL A 56 40.16 -17.34 12.26
CA VAL A 56 41.42 -16.93 11.61
C VAL A 56 41.53 -15.42 11.40
N ASP A 57 42.76 -14.89 11.38
CA ASP A 57 43.04 -13.48 11.09
C ASP A 57 42.90 -13.15 9.59
N ARG A 58 43.14 -11.88 9.20
CA ARG A 58 43.10 -11.41 7.80
C ARG A 58 44.07 -12.11 6.85
N PHE A 59 45.00 -12.91 7.35
CA PHE A 59 45.98 -13.69 6.60
C PHE A 59 45.70 -15.19 6.64
N GLY A 60 44.61 -15.63 7.29
CA GLY A 60 44.25 -17.03 7.44
C GLY A 60 44.99 -17.75 8.58
N ASN A 61 45.69 -17.03 9.47
CA ASN A 61 46.33 -17.65 10.63
C ASN A 61 45.29 -17.90 11.73
N SER A 62 45.34 -19.05 12.40
CA SER A 62 44.44 -19.33 13.52
C SER A 62 44.59 -18.30 14.65
N LEU A 63 43.46 -17.79 15.12
CA LEU A 63 43.38 -16.84 16.24
C LEU A 63 43.46 -17.51 17.62
N GLY A 64 43.55 -18.85 17.65
CA GLY A 64 43.57 -19.62 18.89
C GLY A 64 42.34 -19.33 19.76
N ASN A 65 42.58 -18.99 21.03
CA ASN A 65 41.51 -18.72 22.00
C ASN A 65 41.11 -17.24 22.09
N ASN A 66 41.66 -16.34 21.25
CA ASN A 66 41.40 -14.90 21.32
C ASN A 66 40.21 -14.46 20.45
N VAL A 67 39.05 -15.03 20.74
CA VAL A 67 37.79 -14.77 20.02
C VAL A 67 37.37 -13.30 20.14
N SER A 68 37.54 -12.67 21.30
CA SER A 68 37.17 -11.27 21.53
C SER A 68 38.03 -10.30 20.72
N GLY A 69 39.35 -10.51 20.64
CA GLY A 69 40.23 -9.69 19.81
C GLY A 69 39.95 -9.85 18.31
N ALA A 70 39.51 -11.03 17.90
CA ALA A 70 39.11 -11.33 16.53
C ALA A 70 37.84 -10.59 16.12
N LEU A 71 36.81 -10.64 16.98
CA LEU A 71 35.56 -9.91 16.80
C LEU A 71 35.79 -8.41 16.77
N ALA A 72 36.57 -7.86 17.70
CA ALA A 72 36.89 -6.44 17.72
C ALA A 72 37.63 -5.99 16.43
N SER A 73 38.51 -6.85 15.90
CA SER A 73 39.22 -6.58 14.65
C SER A 73 38.29 -6.61 13.44
N ALA A 74 37.37 -7.57 13.41
CA ALA A 74 36.31 -7.70 12.41
C ALA A 74 35.38 -6.49 12.44
N GLU A 75 34.87 -6.11 13.61
CA GLU A 75 34.00 -4.98 13.84
C GLU A 75 34.67 -3.69 13.36
N ALA A 76 35.92 -3.46 13.77
CA ALA A 76 36.68 -2.30 13.34
C ALA A 76 36.92 -2.27 11.82
N ALA A 77 37.05 -3.44 11.17
CA ALA A 77 37.19 -3.50 9.71
C ALA A 77 35.89 -3.18 8.98
N ILE A 78 34.76 -3.72 9.43
CA ILE A 78 33.44 -3.37 8.90
C ILE A 78 33.18 -1.88 9.12
N LYS A 79 33.41 -1.38 10.33
CA LYS A 79 33.17 0.01 10.68
C LYS A 79 33.99 0.96 9.83
N ARG A 80 35.28 0.65 9.61
CA ARG A 80 36.13 1.43 8.70
C ARG A 80 35.56 1.45 7.28
N LEU A 81 35.10 0.32 6.75
CA LEU A 81 34.48 0.29 5.42
C LEU A 81 33.24 1.22 5.36
N TYR A 82 32.38 1.16 6.38
CA TYR A 82 31.21 2.02 6.47
C TYR A 82 31.58 3.51 6.58
N ASP A 83 32.49 3.87 7.49
CA ASP A 83 32.92 5.25 7.72
C ASP A 83 33.67 5.83 6.50
N ASP A 84 34.62 5.09 5.93
CA ASP A 84 35.44 5.54 4.79
C ASP A 84 34.58 5.78 3.55
N THR A 85 33.58 4.91 3.32
CA THR A 85 32.66 5.07 2.20
C THR A 85 31.63 6.16 2.45
N GLY A 86 31.18 6.36 3.70
CA GLY A 86 30.30 7.49 4.08
C GLY A 86 30.98 8.86 3.93
N ALA A 87 32.31 8.93 4.01
CA ALA A 87 33.07 10.15 3.74
C ALA A 87 33.19 10.46 2.23
N GLN A 88 32.95 9.48 1.35
CA GLN A 88 33.21 9.59 -0.09
C GLN A 88 31.93 9.49 -0.94
N LEU A 89 30.89 8.84 -0.44
CA LEU A 89 29.65 8.53 -1.15
C LEU A 89 28.48 9.19 -0.42
N SER A 90 27.43 9.57 -1.16
CA SER A 90 26.17 10.05 -0.56
C SER A 90 25.49 9.01 0.33
N ASN A 91 25.72 7.72 0.05
CA ASN A 91 25.30 6.58 0.86
C ASN A 91 26.50 5.67 1.17
N PRO A 92 26.85 5.41 2.44
CA PRO A 92 27.94 4.49 2.81
C PRO A 92 27.64 3.04 2.38
N VAL A 93 28.70 2.25 2.16
CA VAL A 93 28.59 0.81 1.93
C VAL A 93 28.12 0.13 3.22
N ARG A 94 26.89 -0.39 3.19
CA ARG A 94 26.33 -1.13 4.32
C ARG A 94 26.72 -2.60 4.27
N THR A 95 27.08 -3.19 5.41
CA THR A 95 27.47 -4.61 5.49
C THR A 95 26.38 -5.45 6.15
N TYR A 96 25.80 -6.37 5.39
CA TYR A 96 24.84 -7.39 5.83
C TYR A 96 25.58 -8.63 6.30
N VAL A 97 25.49 -8.96 7.57
CA VAL A 97 26.19 -10.13 8.15
C VAL A 97 25.28 -11.34 8.10
N VAL A 98 25.72 -12.42 7.46
CA VAL A 98 25.04 -13.71 7.42
C VAL A 98 25.91 -14.75 8.11
N GLY A 99 25.46 -15.25 9.26
CA GLY A 99 26.16 -16.26 10.05
C GLY A 99 25.54 -17.63 9.93
N PHE A 100 26.36 -18.69 9.93
CA PHE A 100 25.90 -20.01 10.36
C PHE A 100 25.99 -20.11 11.89
N ASN A 101 25.01 -20.77 12.51
CA ASN A 101 24.72 -20.75 13.96
C ASN A 101 25.92 -20.51 14.90
N LEU A 102 25.75 -19.63 15.89
CA LEU A 102 26.77 -19.40 16.91
C LEU A 102 26.82 -20.59 17.90
N PRO A 103 28.02 -20.95 18.42
CA PRO A 103 28.13 -21.93 19.50
C PRO A 103 27.27 -21.56 20.72
N PRO A 104 26.56 -22.52 21.36
CA PRO A 104 25.68 -22.24 22.50
C PRO A 104 26.38 -21.54 23.69
N ASP A 105 27.69 -21.75 23.83
CA ASP A 105 28.49 -21.24 24.94
C ASP A 105 29.10 -19.86 24.68
N ILE A 106 28.70 -19.17 23.62
CA ILE A 106 29.30 -17.88 23.24
C ILE A 106 29.07 -16.78 24.27
N ALA A 107 27.89 -16.79 24.92
CA ALA A 107 27.55 -15.87 26.02
C ALA A 107 28.41 -16.10 27.28
N ASN A 108 29.08 -17.26 27.37
CA ASN A 108 29.98 -17.58 28.48
C ASN A 108 31.42 -17.09 28.22
N LEU A 109 31.70 -16.52 27.05
CA LEU A 109 33.03 -15.99 26.74
C LEU A 109 33.22 -14.60 27.35
N PRO A 110 34.32 -14.38 28.09
CA PRO A 110 34.59 -13.08 28.70
C PRO A 110 34.82 -12.00 27.64
N ASN A 111 34.18 -10.85 27.80
CA ASN A 111 34.28 -9.69 26.92
C ASN A 111 33.78 -9.94 25.48
N VAL A 112 32.84 -10.86 25.30
CA VAL A 112 32.11 -11.06 24.05
C VAL A 112 30.65 -10.75 24.33
N SER A 113 30.03 -9.99 23.42
CA SER A 113 28.59 -9.67 23.47
C SER A 113 27.73 -10.92 23.33
N ASP A 114 26.51 -10.88 23.86
CA ASP A 114 25.49 -11.93 23.66
C ASP A 114 25.04 -12.02 22.19
N ASP A 115 25.30 -10.99 21.38
CA ASP A 115 24.98 -10.92 19.94
C ASP A 115 26.18 -10.40 19.12
N PRO A 116 27.27 -11.18 19.02
CA PRO A 116 28.51 -10.70 18.43
C PRO A 116 28.40 -10.49 16.90
N LEU A 117 27.58 -11.27 16.20
CA LEU A 117 27.36 -11.05 14.75
C LEU A 117 26.42 -9.88 14.50
N GLY A 118 25.44 -9.61 15.37
CA GLY A 118 24.66 -8.38 15.27
C GLY A 118 25.49 -7.14 15.59
N ASP A 119 26.49 -7.20 16.47
CA ASP A 119 27.42 -6.09 16.67
C ASP A 119 28.23 -5.79 15.40
N LEU A 120 28.68 -6.83 14.71
CA LEU A 120 29.32 -6.70 13.39
C LEU A 120 28.37 -6.06 12.36
N ALA A 121 27.10 -6.49 12.32
CA ALA A 121 26.09 -5.91 11.44
C ALA A 121 25.87 -4.41 11.72
N ARG A 122 25.73 -4.05 13.01
CA ARG A 122 25.58 -2.66 13.48
C ARG A 122 26.77 -1.79 13.13
N ALA A 123 27.99 -2.31 13.29
CA ALA A 123 29.21 -1.64 12.86
C ALA A 123 29.23 -1.38 11.34
N GLY A 124 28.53 -2.19 10.56
CA GLY A 124 28.34 -2.05 9.11
C GLY A 124 27.12 -1.27 8.69
N GLY A 125 26.41 -0.60 9.60
CA GLY A 125 25.23 0.19 9.27
C GLY A 125 23.99 -0.65 8.94
N THR A 126 23.94 -1.92 9.34
CA THR A 126 22.72 -2.76 9.29
C THR A 126 22.27 -3.14 10.71
N GLU A 127 20.99 -3.49 10.91
CA GLU A 127 20.45 -3.63 12.27
C GLU A 127 20.78 -4.96 12.96
N ARG A 128 20.94 -6.03 12.17
CA ARG A 128 21.08 -7.40 12.68
C ARG A 128 21.88 -8.29 11.73
N ALA A 129 22.44 -9.36 12.29
CA ALA A 129 22.89 -10.50 11.51
C ALA A 129 21.71 -11.41 11.13
N TYR A 130 21.86 -12.09 10.00
CA TYR A 130 20.96 -13.15 9.54
C TYR A 130 21.59 -14.50 9.85
N PHE A 131 20.78 -15.49 10.18
CA PHE A 131 21.27 -16.81 10.56
C PHE A 131 20.71 -17.90 9.65
N ALA A 132 21.60 -18.76 9.15
CA ALA A 132 21.25 -19.93 8.36
C ALA A 132 21.84 -21.20 8.98
N ASN A 133 21.10 -22.31 8.91
CA ASN A 133 21.52 -23.59 9.49
C ASN A 133 21.61 -24.70 8.44
N ASP A 134 21.07 -24.46 7.25
CA ASP A 134 21.01 -25.37 6.10
C ASP A 134 20.85 -24.55 4.80
N GLU A 135 20.85 -25.20 3.64
CA GLU A 135 20.72 -24.56 2.32
C GLU A 135 19.36 -23.91 2.12
N ALA A 136 18.30 -24.51 2.67
CA ALA A 136 16.96 -23.95 2.58
C ALA A 136 16.89 -22.60 3.31
N SER A 137 17.39 -22.55 4.54
CA SER A 137 17.47 -21.32 5.35
C SER A 137 18.51 -20.33 4.80
N LEU A 138 19.62 -20.79 4.23
CA LEU A 138 20.57 -19.90 3.55
C LEU A 138 19.95 -19.26 2.31
N ASN A 139 19.26 -20.03 1.47
CA ASN A 139 18.55 -19.49 0.31
C ASN A 139 17.48 -18.49 0.73
N GLN A 140 16.73 -18.77 1.80
CA GLN A 140 15.76 -17.83 2.37
C GLN A 140 16.44 -16.56 2.90
N VAL A 141 17.54 -16.69 3.64
CA VAL A 141 18.29 -15.53 4.17
C VAL A 141 18.91 -14.70 3.05
N MET A 142 19.46 -15.32 2.01
CA MET A 142 20.00 -14.59 0.86
C MET A 142 18.90 -13.87 0.08
N GLN A 143 17.72 -14.49 -0.08
CA GLN A 143 16.55 -13.81 -0.65
C GLN A 143 16.09 -12.63 0.23
N GLN A 144 16.15 -12.75 1.56
CA GLN A 144 15.84 -11.67 2.48
C GLN A 144 16.86 -10.53 2.39
N VAL A 145 18.17 -10.84 2.43
CA VAL A 145 19.23 -9.83 2.36
C VAL A 145 19.15 -9.08 1.03
N LEU A 146 19.02 -9.81 -0.09
CA LEU A 146 18.85 -9.19 -1.41
C LEU A 146 17.53 -8.43 -1.51
N GLY A 147 16.45 -8.96 -0.93
CA GLY A 147 15.16 -8.27 -0.84
C GLY A 147 15.22 -6.96 -0.06
N SER A 148 15.94 -6.92 1.07
CA SER A 148 16.17 -5.70 1.85
C SER A 148 17.05 -4.70 1.12
N ILE A 149 18.12 -5.17 0.45
CA ILE A 149 18.99 -4.35 -0.40
C ILE A 149 18.18 -3.72 -1.53
N ILE A 150 17.35 -4.51 -2.22
CA ILE A 150 16.52 -4.06 -3.34
C ILE A 150 15.38 -3.16 -2.85
N ALA A 151 14.72 -3.50 -1.76
CA ALA A 151 13.60 -2.72 -1.25
C ALA A 151 14.06 -1.36 -0.68
N ALA A 152 15.36 -1.19 -0.35
CA ALA A 152 15.90 0.08 0.15
C ALA A 152 15.80 1.21 -0.88
N SER A 153 15.60 0.88 -2.16
CA SER A 153 15.22 1.85 -3.20
C SER A 153 13.71 2.00 -3.43
N GLN A 154 12.86 1.24 -2.73
CA GLN A 154 11.43 1.05 -3.04
C GLN A 154 10.47 1.64 -1.99
N SER A 155 10.69 2.89 -1.57
CA SER A 155 9.72 3.58 -0.71
C SER A 155 8.47 3.97 -1.52
N ASN A 156 7.42 3.14 -1.51
CA ASN A 156 6.12 3.57 -2.03
C ASN A 156 5.56 4.65 -1.11
N THR A 157 4.98 5.71 -1.69
CA THR A 157 4.16 6.64 -0.92
C THR A 157 2.74 6.70 -1.42
N SER A 158 1.78 6.45 -0.53
CA SER A 158 0.38 6.80 -0.74
C SER A 158 0.13 8.23 -0.26
N ALA A 159 -0.75 8.95 -0.95
CA ALA A 159 -1.13 10.32 -0.61
C ALA A 159 -2.60 10.40 -0.15
N ALA A 160 -2.93 11.43 0.63
CA ALA A 160 -4.28 11.88 0.94
C ALA A 160 -4.29 13.39 1.18
N VAL A 161 -5.42 14.07 0.98
CA VAL A 161 -5.51 15.53 1.16
C VAL A 161 -6.70 15.90 2.05
N ASN A 162 -6.60 17.02 2.74
CA ASN A 162 -7.69 17.54 3.56
C ASN A 162 -8.71 18.41 2.84
N SER A 163 -8.41 18.83 1.62
CA SER A 163 -9.35 19.54 0.77
C SER A 163 -9.01 19.30 -0.69
N ASP A 164 -10.04 19.09 -1.49
CA ASP A 164 -9.93 19.03 -2.94
C ASP A 164 -9.88 20.46 -3.55
N GLU A 165 -10.02 21.53 -2.75
CA GLU A 165 -10.02 22.93 -3.18
C GLU A 165 -9.05 23.81 -2.34
N PHE A 166 -8.28 24.72 -2.94
CA PHE A 166 -7.43 25.67 -2.19
C PHE A 166 -8.24 26.84 -1.63
N GLY A 167 -8.20 26.98 -0.30
CA GLY A 167 -8.55 28.22 0.39
C GLY A 167 -7.34 29.16 0.49
N VAL A 168 -7.59 30.47 0.48
CA VAL A 168 -6.56 31.53 0.57
C VAL A 168 -5.88 31.58 1.95
N GLU A 169 -6.33 30.79 2.93
CA GLU A 169 -5.77 30.73 4.28
C GLU A 169 -5.08 29.37 4.53
N ASP A 170 -3.74 29.31 4.47
CA ASP A 170 -2.77 28.38 5.11
C ASP A 170 -3.11 26.88 5.35
N GLY A 171 -4.18 26.35 4.76
CA GLY A 171 -4.96 25.25 5.35
C GLY A 171 -4.98 23.96 4.56
N ASN A 172 -4.40 23.88 3.36
CA ASN A 172 -4.39 22.66 2.56
C ASN A 172 -3.20 21.77 2.92
N LEU A 173 -3.47 20.67 3.61
CA LEU A 173 -2.51 19.64 3.99
C LEU A 173 -2.59 18.45 3.04
N LEU A 174 -1.45 18.15 2.40
CA LEU A 174 -1.15 16.89 1.76
C LEU A 174 -0.52 15.95 2.80
N TYR A 175 -1.16 14.82 3.05
CA TYR A 175 -0.64 13.74 3.85
C TYR A 175 0.01 12.71 2.96
N THR A 176 1.21 12.27 3.33
CA THR A 176 1.95 11.24 2.58
C THR A 176 2.33 10.15 3.56
N ALA A 177 2.09 8.91 3.17
CA ALA A 177 2.45 7.73 3.94
C ALA A 177 3.35 6.84 3.11
N GLY A 178 4.28 6.12 3.74
CA GLY A 178 5.16 5.18 3.07
C GLY A 178 5.99 4.39 4.07
N PHE A 179 7.09 3.78 3.62
CA PHE A 179 7.96 3.00 4.47
C PHE A 179 9.43 3.04 4.03
N ARG A 180 10.33 2.71 4.96
CA ARG A 180 11.74 2.42 4.71
C ARG A 180 11.92 0.91 4.83
N SER A 181 12.38 0.25 3.79
CA SER A 181 12.53 -1.20 3.80
C SER A 181 13.70 -1.70 4.66
N GLU A 182 14.64 -0.82 5.02
CA GLU A 182 15.86 -1.17 5.75
C GLU A 182 15.53 -1.72 7.14
N ASP A 183 14.58 -1.06 7.80
CA ASP A 183 14.12 -1.35 9.15
C ASP A 183 12.61 -1.61 9.22
N TRP A 184 11.92 -1.55 8.07
CA TRP A 184 10.46 -1.62 7.95
C TRP A 184 9.75 -0.57 8.82
N SER A 185 10.38 0.60 8.99
CA SER A 185 9.72 1.75 9.59
C SER A 185 8.76 2.42 8.62
N GLY A 186 7.65 2.93 9.16
CA GLY A 186 6.72 3.76 8.42
C GLY A 186 7.14 5.22 8.40
N ARG A 187 6.66 5.92 7.38
CA ARG A 187 6.67 7.38 7.29
C ARG A 187 5.24 7.84 7.16
N LEU A 188 4.85 8.83 7.96
CA LEU A 188 3.61 9.58 7.77
C LEU A 188 3.90 11.06 8.05
N ALA A 189 3.69 11.91 7.06
CA ALA A 189 3.97 13.34 7.16
C ALA A 189 2.85 14.17 6.55
N ALA A 190 2.68 15.38 7.06
CA ALA A 190 1.83 16.40 6.46
C ALA A 190 2.66 17.54 5.91
N PHE A 191 2.26 18.00 4.73
CA PHE A 191 2.84 19.14 4.05
C PHE A 191 1.75 20.14 3.74
N ALA A 192 1.99 21.43 3.98
CA ALA A 192 1.16 22.44 3.35
C ALA A 192 1.56 22.60 1.89
N VAL A 193 0.56 22.58 1.01
CA VAL A 193 0.73 22.82 -0.42
C VAL A 193 0.45 24.29 -0.69
N GLN A 194 1.39 24.96 -1.37
CA GLN A 194 1.26 26.35 -1.78
C GLN A 194 0.63 26.46 -3.18
N ALA A 195 0.17 27.65 -3.55
CA ALA A 195 -0.46 27.90 -4.85
C ALA A 195 0.48 27.65 -6.05
N ASP A 196 1.79 27.70 -5.85
CA ASP A 196 2.81 27.37 -6.85
C ASP A 196 3.11 25.86 -6.94
N GLY A 197 2.45 25.03 -6.13
CA GLY A 197 2.70 23.58 -6.03
C GLY A 197 3.81 23.20 -5.04
N SER A 198 4.58 24.18 -4.54
CA SER A 198 5.62 23.91 -3.55
C SER A 198 5.04 23.42 -2.23
N ARG A 199 5.83 22.63 -1.50
CA ARG A 199 5.40 21.99 -0.25
C ARG A 199 6.28 22.42 0.91
N SER A 200 5.65 22.67 2.05
CA SER A 200 6.34 22.93 3.31
C SER A 200 5.91 21.90 4.36
N SER A 201 6.88 21.22 4.98
CA SER A 201 6.59 20.25 6.04
C SER A 201 5.87 20.93 7.21
N ARG A 202 4.79 20.29 7.69
CA ARG A 202 3.99 20.75 8.82
C ARG A 202 4.24 19.89 10.05
N TRP A 203 4.21 18.58 9.89
CA TRP A 203 4.55 17.63 10.95
C TRP A 203 4.98 16.28 10.37
N ASN A 204 5.71 15.51 11.17
CA ASN A 204 6.04 14.11 10.92
C ASN A 204 5.56 13.27 12.12
N ALA A 205 4.75 12.24 11.85
CA ALA A 205 4.17 11.37 12.87
C ALA A 205 5.23 10.60 13.66
N GLU A 206 6.38 10.27 13.07
CA GLU A 206 7.48 9.57 13.74
C GLU A 206 8.01 10.40 14.91
N THR A 207 8.21 11.71 14.70
CA THR A 207 8.64 12.64 15.76
C THR A 207 7.58 12.77 16.84
N GLN A 208 6.30 12.82 16.46
CA GLN A 208 5.20 12.94 17.41
C GLN A 208 5.01 11.67 18.25
N LEU A 209 5.12 10.49 17.63
CA LEU A 209 5.04 9.21 18.31
C LEU A 209 6.19 9.00 19.29
N ALA A 210 7.41 9.40 18.93
CA ALA A 210 8.56 9.30 19.82
C ALA A 210 8.34 10.07 21.14
N GLN A 211 7.64 11.22 21.09
CA GLN A 211 7.27 12.00 22.29
C GLN A 211 6.21 11.33 23.16
N GLN A 212 5.50 10.33 22.64
CA GLN A 212 4.44 9.60 23.34
C GLN A 212 4.86 8.22 23.84
N ALA A 213 6.13 7.83 23.66
CA ALA A 213 6.63 6.52 24.06
C ALA A 213 6.28 6.19 25.53
N GLY A 214 5.69 5.01 25.74
CA GLY A 214 5.22 4.53 27.05
C GLY A 214 3.85 5.06 27.49
N ASN A 215 3.35 6.14 26.88
CA ASN A 215 2.06 6.76 27.22
C ASN A 215 0.98 6.57 26.14
N ARG A 216 1.26 5.72 25.13
CA ARG A 216 0.35 5.46 24.02
C ARG A 216 -0.91 4.72 24.48
N ARG A 217 -2.06 5.18 24.00
CA ARG A 217 -3.35 4.52 24.24
C ARG A 217 -3.62 3.48 23.16
N LEU A 218 -3.40 2.22 23.54
CA LEU A 218 -3.61 1.06 22.68
C LEU A 218 -4.92 0.37 23.04
N LEU A 219 -5.77 0.15 22.03
CA LEU A 219 -7.05 -0.54 22.15
C LEU A 219 -6.96 -1.91 21.49
N THR A 220 -7.75 -2.86 21.97
CA THR A 220 -7.92 -4.17 21.35
C THR A 220 -9.30 -4.72 21.63
N THR A 221 -9.55 -5.93 21.14
CA THR A 221 -10.73 -6.71 21.50
C THR A 221 -10.29 -7.92 22.33
N ARG A 222 -10.99 -8.17 23.44
CA ARG A 222 -10.82 -9.38 24.25
C ARG A 222 -11.99 -10.34 24.06
N ARG A 223 -11.71 -11.64 24.21
CA ARG A 223 -12.74 -12.68 24.27
C ARG A 223 -13.19 -12.85 25.72
N LEU A 224 -14.49 -12.82 25.96
CA LEU A 224 -15.09 -13.07 27.27
C LEU A 224 -15.36 -14.57 27.45
N GLU A 225 -15.58 -14.99 28.71
CA GLU A 225 -15.82 -16.40 29.07
C GLU A 225 -17.05 -17.00 28.36
N ASN A 226 -18.08 -16.19 28.14
CA ASN A 226 -19.28 -16.57 27.38
C ASN A 226 -19.03 -16.69 25.85
N GLY A 227 -17.79 -16.52 25.41
CA GLY A 227 -17.39 -16.58 24.00
C GLY A 227 -17.62 -15.30 23.20
N SER A 228 -18.29 -14.27 23.77
CA SER A 228 -18.48 -12.99 23.10
C SER A 228 -17.19 -12.17 23.08
N ARG A 229 -17.19 -11.12 22.25
CA ARG A 229 -16.07 -10.18 22.12
C ARG A 229 -16.47 -8.84 22.71
N ALA A 230 -15.52 -8.17 23.37
CA ALA A 230 -15.70 -6.83 23.89
C ALA A 230 -14.42 -6.02 23.71
N GLY A 231 -14.56 -4.72 23.46
CA GLY A 231 -13.43 -3.82 23.45
C GLY A 231 -12.70 -3.79 24.80
N ALA A 232 -11.41 -3.47 24.75
CA ALA A 232 -10.55 -3.35 25.91
C ALA A 232 -9.39 -2.37 25.61
N LEU A 233 -8.82 -1.80 26.67
CA LEU A 233 -7.46 -1.27 26.60
C LEU A 233 -6.49 -2.45 26.54
N LEU A 234 -5.44 -2.34 25.74
CA LEU A 234 -4.44 -3.41 25.62
C LEU A 234 -3.65 -3.52 26.93
N SER A 235 -3.72 -4.70 27.56
CA SER A 235 -2.88 -5.09 28.69
C SER A 235 -2.55 -6.58 28.63
N ALA A 236 -1.71 -7.04 29.55
CA ALA A 236 -1.38 -8.46 29.65
C ALA A 236 -2.60 -9.32 30.05
N GLU A 237 -3.57 -8.74 30.75
CA GLU A 237 -4.81 -9.40 31.19
C GLU A 237 -5.88 -9.44 30.09
N THR A 238 -5.77 -8.57 29.08
CA THR A 238 -6.73 -8.48 27.99
C THR A 238 -6.19 -9.04 26.68
N SER A 239 -5.01 -9.66 26.69
CA SER A 239 -4.32 -10.20 25.52
C SER A 239 -3.52 -11.45 25.88
N GLY A 240 -2.92 -12.11 24.88
CA GLY A 240 -1.96 -13.19 25.06
C GLY A 240 -0.51 -12.71 25.27
N LEU A 241 -0.32 -11.40 25.51
CA LEU A 241 1.00 -10.76 25.62
C LEU A 241 1.48 -10.66 27.06
N THR A 242 2.79 -10.63 27.23
CA THR A 242 3.42 -10.29 28.51
C THR A 242 3.39 -8.79 28.75
N SER A 243 3.52 -8.35 30.02
CA SER A 243 3.62 -6.92 30.35
C SER A 243 4.82 -6.24 29.67
N ALA A 244 5.91 -6.98 29.42
CA ALA A 244 7.08 -6.49 28.68
C ALA A 244 6.74 -6.22 27.20
N GLU A 245 5.99 -7.13 26.55
CA GLU A 245 5.55 -6.97 25.17
C GLU A 245 4.54 -5.82 25.01
N VAL A 246 3.65 -5.62 25.99
CA VAL A 246 2.71 -4.49 26.00
C VAL A 246 3.45 -3.16 26.11
N ARG A 247 4.38 -3.01 27.06
CA ARG A 247 5.20 -1.79 27.18
C ARG A 247 6.02 -1.52 25.91
N TRP A 248 6.53 -2.58 25.30
CA TRP A 248 7.20 -2.48 24.01
C TRP A 248 6.25 -1.93 22.93
N LEU A 249 5.04 -2.47 22.77
CA LEU A 249 4.07 -1.94 21.81
C LEU A 249 3.70 -0.47 22.09
N GLN A 250 3.66 -0.07 23.38
CA GLN A 250 3.44 1.31 23.81
C GLN A 250 4.60 2.27 23.52
N GLY A 251 5.74 1.76 23.03
CA GLY A 251 6.86 2.58 22.58
C GLY A 251 8.11 2.49 23.44
N GLU A 252 8.07 1.77 24.58
CA GLU A 252 9.24 1.66 25.45
C GLU A 252 10.32 0.76 24.85
N ASN A 253 11.58 1.12 25.07
CA ASN A 253 12.70 0.22 24.86
C ASN A 253 12.78 -0.76 26.04
N VAL A 254 12.66 -2.05 25.74
CA VAL A 254 12.62 -3.12 26.75
C VAL A 254 13.77 -4.09 26.46
N GLN A 255 14.64 -4.31 27.46
CA GLN A 255 15.77 -5.21 27.34
C GLN A 255 15.31 -6.63 26.96
N GLY A 256 15.99 -7.24 25.98
CA GLY A 256 15.66 -8.57 25.47
C GLY A 256 14.56 -8.59 24.39
N LEU A 257 13.95 -7.45 24.07
CA LEU A 257 13.05 -7.28 22.92
C LEU A 257 13.74 -6.45 21.82
N ARG A 258 13.19 -6.49 20.61
CA ARG A 258 13.72 -5.80 19.43
C ARG A 258 13.84 -4.29 19.65
N THR A 259 14.99 -3.68 19.35
CA THR A 259 15.12 -2.22 19.35
C THR A 259 14.46 -1.63 18.08
N ARG A 260 13.88 -0.42 18.18
CA ARG A 260 13.28 0.29 17.04
C ARG A 260 13.86 1.68 16.88
N GLN A 261 14.09 2.11 15.63
CA GLN A 261 14.43 3.49 15.31
C GLN A 261 13.20 4.39 15.22
N SER A 262 12.10 3.85 14.68
CA SER A 262 10.80 4.52 14.59
C SER A 262 9.71 3.66 15.23
N LEU A 263 8.73 4.32 15.86
CA LEU A 263 7.60 3.63 16.49
C LEU A 263 6.49 3.28 15.50
N LEU A 264 6.44 3.96 14.36
CA LEU A 264 5.48 3.71 13.29
C LEU A 264 5.98 2.57 12.41
N GLY A 265 5.15 1.54 12.24
CA GLY A 265 5.44 0.45 11.31
C GLY A 265 5.24 0.85 9.85
N ASP A 266 5.78 0.06 8.93
CA ASP A 266 5.66 0.26 7.48
C ASP A 266 4.20 0.41 7.01
N ILE A 267 3.96 1.35 6.09
CA ILE A 267 2.66 1.57 5.44
C ILE A 267 2.81 1.19 3.97
N ILE A 268 2.36 -0.01 3.59
CA ILE A 268 2.62 -0.58 2.26
C ILE A 268 1.40 -0.47 1.34
N ASN A 269 0.27 -1.05 1.74
CA ASN A 269 -0.97 -1.10 0.95
C ASN A 269 -2.06 -0.16 1.49
N ALA A 270 -1.88 0.38 2.69
CA ALA A 270 -2.81 1.33 3.27
C ALA A 270 -2.58 2.76 2.75
N ASN A 271 -3.68 3.50 2.63
CA ASN A 271 -3.70 4.93 2.32
C ASN A 271 -4.23 5.69 3.54
N PRO A 272 -3.68 6.87 3.88
CA PRO A 272 -4.28 7.74 4.89
C PRO A 272 -5.69 8.15 4.47
N VAL A 273 -6.61 8.24 5.43
CA VAL A 273 -7.98 8.69 5.21
C VAL A 273 -8.31 9.76 6.24
N LEU A 274 -8.76 10.91 5.76
CA LEU A 274 -9.14 12.02 6.62
C LEU A 274 -10.64 11.99 6.93
N LEU A 275 -10.98 12.19 8.20
CA LEU A 275 -12.28 12.63 8.66
C LEU A 275 -12.17 14.08 9.15
N GLN A 276 -12.99 14.96 8.58
CA GLN A 276 -13.01 16.36 8.97
C GLN A 276 -13.47 16.54 10.43
N GLY A 277 -12.99 17.62 11.04
CA GLY A 277 -13.48 18.03 12.35
C GLY A 277 -14.95 18.42 12.29
N ALA A 278 -15.69 18.13 13.35
CA ALA A 278 -17.12 18.46 13.46
C ALA A 278 -17.46 18.79 14.91
N GLY A 279 -17.94 20.00 15.16
CA GLY A 279 -18.17 20.49 16.53
C GLY A 279 -16.90 20.40 17.38
N SER A 280 -16.95 19.64 18.48
CA SER A 280 -15.80 19.39 19.36
C SER A 280 -14.88 18.25 18.89
N ARG A 281 -15.23 17.53 17.82
CA ARG A 281 -14.39 16.44 17.30
C ARG A 281 -13.23 17.04 16.49
N PRO A 282 -11.96 16.79 16.86
CA PRO A 282 -10.83 17.25 16.06
C PRO A 282 -10.78 16.53 14.71
N PRO A 283 -10.16 17.15 13.68
CA PRO A 283 -9.93 16.46 12.42
C PRO A 283 -9.01 15.25 12.64
N LEU A 284 -9.38 14.10 12.09
CA LEU A 284 -8.78 12.80 12.36
C LEU A 284 -8.22 12.21 11.07
N LEU A 285 -6.91 11.97 11.03
CA LEU A 285 -6.24 11.24 9.97
C LEU A 285 -6.03 9.80 10.41
N MET A 286 -6.54 8.84 9.64
CA MET A 286 -6.44 7.42 9.96
C MET A 286 -5.59 6.67 8.95
N VAL A 287 -4.68 5.82 9.42
CA VAL A 287 -3.88 4.96 8.55
C VAL A 287 -3.53 3.67 9.28
N ALA A 288 -3.56 2.55 8.54
CA ALA A 288 -3.07 1.28 9.02
C ALA A 288 -1.56 1.20 8.81
N ALA A 289 -0.85 0.68 9.81
CA ALA A 289 0.57 0.44 9.76
C ALA A 289 0.88 -1.00 10.24
N ASN A 290 1.96 -1.52 9.70
CA ASN A 290 2.32 -2.92 9.87
C ASN A 290 3.06 -3.21 11.20
N ASP A 291 3.10 -2.25 12.11
CA ASP A 291 3.29 -2.47 13.54
C ASP A 291 2.03 -3.10 14.21
N GLY A 292 1.02 -3.43 13.40
CA GLY A 292 -0.18 -4.17 13.76
C GLY A 292 -1.33 -3.28 14.21
N MET A 293 -1.24 -1.98 13.93
CA MET A 293 -2.16 -0.97 14.43
C MET A 293 -2.90 -0.26 13.30
N LEU A 294 -4.18 0.02 13.53
CA LEU A 294 -4.84 1.17 12.91
C LEU A 294 -4.60 2.38 13.80
N HIS A 295 -3.91 3.38 13.27
CA HIS A 295 -3.62 4.62 13.98
C HIS A 295 -4.65 5.70 13.67
N GLY A 296 -4.98 6.51 14.67
CA GLY A 296 -5.73 7.75 14.52
C GLY A 296 -4.90 8.94 14.99
N PHE A 297 -4.51 9.82 14.08
CA PHE A 297 -3.73 11.03 14.35
C PHE A 297 -4.59 12.28 14.28
N HIS A 298 -4.28 13.27 15.11
CA HIS A 298 -4.81 14.61 14.94
C HIS A 298 -4.27 15.22 13.64
N ALA A 299 -5.14 15.51 12.68
CA ALA A 299 -4.74 15.79 11.30
C ALA A 299 -3.86 17.05 11.15
N ASN A 300 -3.98 18.02 12.07
CA ASN A 300 -3.21 19.27 12.01
C ASN A 300 -1.88 19.22 12.76
N THR A 301 -1.70 18.28 13.69
CA THR A 301 -0.52 18.26 14.60
C THR A 301 0.31 16.99 14.49
N GLY A 302 -0.24 15.92 13.91
CA GLY A 302 0.40 14.62 13.84
C GLY A 302 0.42 13.87 15.17
N GLN A 303 -0.21 14.41 16.23
CA GLN A 303 -0.31 13.75 17.52
C GLN A 303 -1.16 12.48 17.38
N GLU A 304 -0.63 11.31 17.76
CA GLU A 304 -1.46 10.11 17.83
C GLU A 304 -2.49 10.27 18.96
N LEU A 305 -3.76 10.07 18.63
CA LEU A 305 -4.89 10.13 19.55
C LEU A 305 -5.21 8.73 20.09
N PHE A 306 -5.13 7.71 19.24
CA PHE A 306 -5.32 6.31 19.62
C PHE A 306 -4.68 5.38 18.59
N ALA A 307 -4.46 4.13 18.99
CA ALA A 307 -4.18 3.04 18.08
C ALA A 307 -5.02 1.81 18.46
N TYR A 308 -5.44 1.03 17.45
CA TYR A 308 -6.24 -0.18 17.63
C TYR A 308 -5.56 -1.40 17.04
N LEU A 309 -5.47 -2.48 17.82
CA LEU A 309 -4.95 -3.78 17.41
C LEU A 309 -6.08 -4.82 17.37
N PRO A 310 -6.37 -5.42 16.20
CA PRO A 310 -7.33 -6.50 16.10
C PRO A 310 -6.95 -7.69 16.99
N SER A 311 -7.94 -8.35 17.57
CA SER A 311 -7.70 -9.48 18.48
C SER A 311 -7.10 -10.70 17.81
N GLU A 312 -7.08 -10.75 16.47
CA GLU A 312 -6.39 -11.80 15.69
C GLU A 312 -4.89 -11.73 15.93
N LEU A 313 -4.38 -10.53 16.22
CA LEU A 313 -2.98 -10.27 16.46
C LEU A 313 -2.61 -10.39 17.94
N THR A 314 -3.54 -10.09 18.85
CA THR A 314 -3.25 -9.94 20.28
C THR A 314 -3.70 -11.12 21.14
N GLN A 315 -4.53 -12.04 20.64
CA GLN A 315 -5.07 -13.17 21.41
C GLN A 315 -4.43 -14.51 21.05
N GLY A 316 -4.54 -15.47 21.97
CA GLY A 316 -3.99 -16.83 21.84
C GLY A 316 -2.70 -17.02 22.64
N GLU A 317 -2.23 -18.26 22.77
CA GLU A 317 -1.01 -18.58 23.52
C GLU A 317 0.26 -18.01 22.86
N ALA A 318 0.26 -17.95 21.53
CA ALA A 318 1.29 -17.35 20.69
C ALA A 318 0.65 -16.29 19.76
N PRO A 319 0.29 -15.11 20.31
CA PRO A 319 -0.34 -14.06 19.54
C PRO A 319 0.59 -13.62 18.39
N PRO A 320 0.12 -13.51 17.12
CA PRO A 320 0.98 -13.21 15.99
C PRO A 320 1.81 -11.94 16.16
N ILE A 321 1.28 -10.91 16.82
CA ILE A 321 1.99 -9.64 17.06
C ILE A 321 3.29 -9.83 17.83
N ARG A 322 3.43 -10.92 18.60
CA ARG A 322 4.66 -11.24 19.35
C ARG A 322 5.87 -11.32 18.45
N SER A 323 5.74 -11.70 17.17
CA SER A 323 6.92 -11.75 16.30
C SER A 323 7.55 -10.37 16.10
N LEU A 324 6.79 -9.26 16.17
CA LEU A 324 7.35 -7.90 16.07
C LEU A 324 8.27 -7.54 17.22
N THR A 325 8.10 -8.15 18.41
CA THR A 325 8.94 -7.86 19.57
C THR A 325 10.22 -8.68 19.59
N ARG A 326 10.36 -9.67 18.69
CA ARG A 326 11.52 -10.55 18.63
C ARG A 326 12.68 -9.91 17.87
N THR A 327 13.90 -10.12 18.36
CA THR A 327 15.12 -9.58 17.75
C THR A 327 15.43 -10.20 16.38
N ASP A 328 14.91 -11.40 16.10
CA ASP A 328 15.00 -12.12 14.83
C ASP A 328 13.77 -11.93 13.92
N TYR A 329 12.98 -10.87 14.14
CA TYR A 329 11.77 -10.57 13.37
C TYR A 329 12.02 -10.67 11.86
N ASN A 330 11.19 -11.50 11.22
CA ASN A 330 11.08 -11.57 9.77
C ASN A 330 9.81 -10.84 9.36
N HIS A 331 9.95 -9.92 8.40
CA HIS A 331 8.85 -9.08 7.96
C HIS A 331 7.65 -9.92 7.52
N ARG A 332 6.48 -9.50 7.96
CA ARG A 332 5.20 -10.08 7.60
C ARG A 332 4.14 -9.00 7.68
N TYR A 333 3.05 -9.22 6.97
CA TYR A 333 1.87 -8.36 7.07
C TYR A 333 1.06 -8.63 8.35
N PHE A 334 0.56 -7.55 8.95
CA PHE A 334 -0.30 -7.51 10.13
C PHE A 334 -1.59 -6.73 9.85
N VAL A 335 -1.54 -5.40 9.93
CA VAL A 335 -2.66 -4.52 9.57
C VAL A 335 -2.19 -3.60 8.45
N ASP A 336 -2.77 -3.78 7.28
CA ASP A 336 -2.30 -3.10 6.06
C ASP A 336 -3.45 -2.78 5.09
N GLY A 337 -4.68 -2.75 5.62
CA GLY A 337 -5.85 -2.37 4.85
C GLY A 337 -6.15 -0.89 4.98
N THR A 338 -6.45 -0.22 3.86
CA THR A 338 -6.93 1.17 3.89
C THR A 338 -8.25 1.22 4.68
N PRO A 339 -8.38 2.03 5.74
CA PRO A 339 -9.62 2.13 6.50
C PRO A 339 -10.70 2.88 5.70
N ALA A 340 -11.93 2.84 6.19
CA ALA A 340 -12.97 3.76 5.79
C ALA A 340 -13.48 4.49 7.03
N VAL A 341 -13.72 5.79 6.91
CA VAL A 341 -14.22 6.61 8.01
C VAL A 341 -15.28 7.57 7.48
N ARG A 342 -16.38 7.72 8.21
CA ARG A 342 -17.50 8.55 7.77
C ARG A 342 -18.30 9.08 8.96
N ASP A 343 -18.81 10.29 8.80
CA ASP A 343 -19.93 10.79 9.60
C ASP A 343 -21.19 9.96 9.33
N VAL A 344 -21.90 9.61 10.39
CA VAL A 344 -23.11 8.80 10.33
C VAL A 344 -24.20 9.41 11.20
N ASN A 345 -25.44 9.27 10.77
CA ASN A 345 -26.59 9.70 11.54
C ASN A 345 -27.30 8.46 12.11
N ILE A 346 -26.89 8.05 13.32
CA ILE A 346 -27.44 6.91 14.05
C ILE A 346 -28.01 7.42 15.37
N SER A 347 -29.34 7.37 15.51
CA SER A 347 -30.03 7.83 16.73
C SER A 347 -29.53 7.08 17.96
N GLY A 348 -29.02 7.81 18.96
CA GLY A 348 -28.45 7.25 20.19
C GLY A 348 -27.18 6.42 19.99
N GLY A 349 -26.58 6.47 18.81
CA GLY A 349 -25.36 5.76 18.45
C GLY A 349 -24.19 6.72 18.15
N PRO A 350 -23.11 6.20 17.52
CA PRO A 350 -21.97 7.02 17.13
C PRO A 350 -22.37 8.06 16.07
N SER A 351 -21.71 9.23 16.09
CA SER A 351 -21.80 10.25 15.04
C SER A 351 -20.72 10.11 13.97
N ALA A 352 -19.64 9.36 14.25
CA ALA A 352 -18.72 8.87 13.23
C ALA A 352 -18.19 7.49 13.54
N VAL A 353 -18.01 6.70 12.48
CA VAL A 353 -17.52 5.33 12.57
C VAL A 353 -16.35 5.15 11.60
N ALA A 354 -15.31 4.47 12.09
CA ALA A 354 -14.23 3.96 11.28
C ALA A 354 -14.36 2.45 11.14
N VAL A 355 -14.22 1.92 9.93
CA VAL A 355 -14.15 0.49 9.64
C VAL A 355 -12.75 0.18 9.11
N GLY A 356 -12.00 -0.60 9.87
CA GLY A 356 -10.67 -1.05 9.52
C GLY A 356 -10.66 -2.52 9.09
N THR A 357 -9.58 -2.91 8.42
CA THR A 357 -9.36 -4.28 7.93
C THR A 357 -7.90 -4.65 8.13
N MET A 358 -7.61 -5.93 8.25
CA MET A 358 -6.22 -6.39 8.37
C MET A 358 -5.48 -6.41 7.02
N GLY A 359 -6.15 -6.14 5.89
CA GLY A 359 -5.52 -6.20 4.57
C GLY A 359 -4.89 -7.58 4.34
N ALA A 360 -3.64 -7.60 3.88
CA ALA A 360 -2.90 -8.83 3.63
C ALA A 360 -2.58 -9.64 4.91
N GLY A 361 -2.57 -9.01 6.09
CA GLY A 361 -2.06 -9.61 7.32
C GLY A 361 -3.03 -10.49 8.11
N GLY A 362 -4.31 -10.51 7.76
CA GLY A 362 -5.29 -11.37 8.44
C GLY A 362 -6.71 -11.28 7.91
N ARG A 363 -7.65 -11.90 8.64
CA ARG A 363 -9.04 -12.13 8.20
C ARG A 363 -10.05 -11.54 9.18
N THR A 364 -9.78 -10.32 9.63
CA THR A 364 -10.67 -9.55 10.51
C THR A 364 -11.01 -8.20 9.88
N VAL A 365 -12.31 -7.88 9.87
CA VAL A 365 -12.83 -6.52 9.67
C VAL A 365 -13.35 -6.02 11.01
N PHE A 366 -13.14 -4.77 11.35
CA PHE A 366 -13.53 -4.23 12.66
C PHE A 366 -14.07 -2.82 12.54
N ALA A 367 -14.88 -2.40 13.50
CA ALA A 367 -15.41 -1.04 13.54
C ALA A 367 -15.17 -0.36 14.89
N LEU A 368 -14.89 0.93 14.81
CA LEU A 368 -14.62 1.82 15.94
C LEU A 368 -15.57 3.01 15.88
N ASP A 369 -16.16 3.37 17.02
CA ASP A 369 -16.78 4.66 17.23
C ASP A 369 -15.68 5.71 17.40
N VAL A 370 -15.53 6.57 16.40
CA VAL A 370 -14.54 7.66 16.37
C VAL A 370 -15.19 9.02 16.54
N SER A 371 -16.36 9.07 17.18
CA SER A 371 -17.08 10.32 17.48
C SER A 371 -16.26 11.24 18.40
N ASN A 372 -15.47 10.66 19.31
CA ASN A 372 -14.57 11.38 20.21
C ASN A 372 -13.16 10.73 20.23
N PRO A 373 -12.36 10.96 19.17
CA PRO A 373 -11.08 10.26 18.99
C PRO A 373 -10.05 10.63 20.07
N ALA A 374 -10.17 11.81 20.69
CA ALA A 374 -9.33 12.21 21.82
C ALA A 374 -9.64 11.42 23.11
N ASN A 375 -10.82 10.80 23.24
CA ASN A 375 -11.26 10.10 24.45
C ASN A 375 -11.76 8.67 24.16
N MET A 376 -11.13 7.99 23.20
CA MET A 376 -11.40 6.58 22.92
C MET A 376 -11.17 5.68 24.15
N GLY A 377 -12.00 4.65 24.28
CA GLY A 377 -11.89 3.63 25.32
C GLY A 377 -12.45 2.28 24.87
N ALA A 378 -12.60 1.34 25.81
CA ALA A 378 -13.12 -0.01 25.52
C ALA A 378 -14.47 0.02 24.77
N ASN A 379 -15.38 0.92 25.16
CA ASN A 379 -16.71 1.04 24.54
C ASN A 379 -16.66 1.67 23.14
N SER A 380 -15.53 2.26 22.74
CA SER A 380 -15.33 2.78 21.38
C SER A 380 -15.07 1.67 20.36
N VAL A 381 -14.76 0.45 20.80
CA VAL A 381 -14.60 -0.70 19.91
C VAL A 381 -15.97 -1.35 19.72
N LEU A 382 -16.58 -1.15 18.55
CA LEU A 382 -17.95 -1.59 18.28
C LEU A 382 -18.02 -3.10 18.09
N TRP A 383 -17.19 -3.65 17.20
CA TRP A 383 -17.18 -5.07 16.87
C TRP A 383 -15.97 -5.49 16.04
N GLU A 384 -15.74 -6.81 16.01
CA GLU A 384 -14.89 -7.48 15.04
C GLU A 384 -15.71 -8.55 14.30
N PHE A 385 -15.66 -8.51 12.98
CA PHE A 385 -16.29 -9.45 12.07
C PHE A 385 -15.26 -10.44 11.55
N ARG A 386 -15.57 -11.74 11.70
CA ARG A 386 -14.84 -12.87 11.13
C ARG A 386 -15.83 -13.83 10.50
N HIS A 387 -15.41 -14.47 9.42
CA HIS A 387 -16.20 -15.48 8.73
C HIS A 387 -15.26 -16.47 8.02
N PRO A 388 -15.57 -17.76 7.90
CA PRO A 388 -14.71 -18.71 7.16
C PRO A 388 -14.47 -18.29 5.70
N GLU A 389 -15.50 -17.75 5.06
CA GLU A 389 -15.44 -17.25 3.68
C GLU A 389 -14.89 -15.81 3.58
N LEU A 390 -14.41 -15.23 4.68
CA LEU A 390 -13.61 -14.00 4.68
C LEU A 390 -12.13 -14.37 4.51
N GLY A 391 -11.50 -13.76 3.52
CA GLY A 391 -10.12 -13.94 3.15
C GLY A 391 -9.21 -12.80 3.60
N THR A 392 -8.01 -12.74 3.04
CA THR A 392 -7.04 -11.64 3.19
C THR A 392 -7.17 -10.65 2.04
N GLY A 393 -6.51 -9.50 2.14
CA GLY A 393 -6.49 -8.47 1.09
C GLY A 393 -7.77 -7.62 1.01
N VAL A 394 -8.69 -7.76 1.98
CA VAL A 394 -9.84 -6.86 2.11
C VAL A 394 -9.31 -5.47 2.45
N SER A 395 -9.70 -4.46 1.69
CA SER A 395 -9.26 -3.07 1.88
C SER A 395 -10.39 -2.11 1.52
N GLN A 396 -10.41 -0.96 2.19
CA GLN A 396 -11.37 0.14 2.01
C GLN A 396 -12.84 -0.28 1.91
N PRO A 397 -13.45 -0.80 3.00
CA PRO A 397 -14.90 -1.04 3.06
C PRO A 397 -15.71 0.21 2.73
N THR A 398 -16.93 0.06 2.23
CA THR A 398 -17.86 1.20 2.07
C THR A 398 -18.76 1.33 3.29
N ILE A 399 -18.82 2.52 3.89
CA ILE A 399 -19.78 2.87 4.95
C ILE A 399 -20.94 3.64 4.31
N THR A 400 -22.16 3.10 4.36
CA THR A 400 -23.33 3.75 3.76
C THR A 400 -24.64 3.32 4.41
N GLN A 401 -25.71 4.06 4.12
CA GLN A 401 -27.05 3.74 4.56
C GLN A 401 -27.79 2.95 3.47
N LEU A 402 -28.42 1.84 3.85
CA LEU A 402 -29.31 1.04 3.00
C LEU A 402 -30.66 1.74 2.83
N THR A 403 -31.48 1.26 1.88
CA THR A 403 -32.79 1.87 1.58
C THR A 403 -33.81 1.81 2.72
N ASP A 404 -33.58 0.96 3.72
CA ASP A 404 -34.42 0.84 4.93
C ASP A 404 -33.94 1.76 6.07
N GLY A 405 -32.90 2.58 5.85
CA GLY A 405 -32.30 3.44 6.86
C GLY A 405 -31.19 2.79 7.69
N THR A 406 -30.92 1.50 7.51
CA THR A 406 -29.87 0.79 8.25
C THR A 406 -28.49 1.21 7.74
N TRP A 407 -27.60 1.62 8.64
CA TRP A 407 -26.19 1.84 8.31
C TRP A 407 -25.43 0.51 8.23
N ALA A 408 -24.63 0.35 7.17
CA ALA A 408 -23.87 -0.86 6.90
C ALA A 408 -22.43 -0.58 6.47
N ALA A 409 -21.55 -1.51 6.83
CA ALA A 409 -20.23 -1.69 6.24
C ALA A 409 -20.34 -2.75 5.12
N ILE A 410 -19.87 -2.41 3.92
CA ILE A 410 -19.96 -3.26 2.73
C ILE A 410 -18.56 -3.52 2.19
N PHE A 411 -18.18 -4.78 2.02
CA PHE A 411 -16.84 -5.15 1.56
C PHE A 411 -16.85 -6.47 0.80
N GLY A 412 -15.91 -6.62 -0.13
CA GLY A 412 -15.63 -7.91 -0.77
C GLY A 412 -14.99 -8.87 0.21
N ASN A 413 -15.14 -10.17 -0.04
CA ASN A 413 -14.60 -11.19 0.86
C ASN A 413 -13.08 -11.32 0.81
N GLY A 414 -12.40 -10.66 -0.12
CA GLY A 414 -10.96 -10.81 -0.30
C GLY A 414 -10.59 -12.19 -0.82
N TYR A 415 -9.32 -12.56 -0.64
CA TYR A 415 -8.67 -13.69 -1.31
C TYR A 415 -8.29 -14.80 -0.31
N ASN A 416 -8.02 -16.00 -0.80
CA ASN A 416 -7.65 -17.16 0.03
C ASN A 416 -8.70 -17.53 1.10
N SER A 417 -9.97 -17.21 0.86
CA SER A 417 -11.09 -17.55 1.74
C SER A 417 -11.44 -19.05 1.67
N VAL A 418 -12.04 -19.58 2.74
CA VAL A 418 -12.61 -20.95 2.68
C VAL A 418 -13.73 -20.96 1.63
N GLY A 419 -13.78 -22.02 0.82
CA GLY A 419 -14.76 -22.16 -0.26
C GLY A 419 -14.33 -21.53 -1.59
N TYR A 420 -13.26 -20.74 -1.62
CA TYR A 420 -12.59 -20.25 -2.84
C TYR A 420 -13.45 -19.42 -3.80
N GLN A 421 -14.60 -18.92 -3.33
CA GLN A 421 -15.56 -18.18 -4.15
C GLN A 421 -15.54 -16.69 -3.82
N ALA A 422 -15.78 -15.86 -4.84
CA ALA A 422 -15.99 -14.43 -4.67
C ALA A 422 -17.37 -14.14 -4.05
N SER A 423 -17.41 -13.26 -3.06
CA SER A 423 -18.66 -12.84 -2.41
C SER A 423 -18.57 -11.44 -1.79
N LEU A 424 -19.72 -10.81 -1.59
CA LEU A 424 -19.87 -9.52 -0.93
C LEU A 424 -20.50 -9.72 0.46
N PHE A 425 -19.93 -9.07 1.47
CA PHE A 425 -20.50 -8.98 2.80
C PHE A 425 -21.17 -7.62 3.00
N VAL A 426 -22.36 -7.64 3.61
CA VAL A 426 -23.07 -6.47 4.11
C VAL A 426 -23.26 -6.68 5.61
N VAL A 427 -22.61 -5.86 6.43
CA VAL A 427 -22.57 -6.00 7.89
C VAL A 427 -23.16 -4.75 8.52
N ASN A 428 -24.02 -4.92 9.52
CA ASN A 428 -24.60 -3.79 10.25
C ASN A 428 -23.51 -2.97 10.94
N LEU A 429 -23.50 -1.66 10.70
CA LEU A 429 -22.38 -0.80 11.09
C LEU A 429 -22.18 -0.68 12.61
N THR A 430 -23.26 -0.76 13.40
CA THR A 430 -23.20 -0.60 14.86
C THR A 430 -23.02 -1.92 15.60
N THR A 431 -23.61 -3.00 15.09
CA THR A 431 -23.68 -4.29 15.82
C THR A 431 -22.73 -5.36 15.28
N GLY A 432 -22.16 -5.19 14.10
CA GLY A 432 -21.31 -6.20 13.46
C GLY A 432 -22.06 -7.44 12.97
N ARG A 433 -23.40 -7.44 13.04
CA ARG A 433 -24.22 -8.55 12.57
C ARG A 433 -24.26 -8.59 11.05
N LEU A 434 -24.10 -9.79 10.49
CA LEU A 434 -24.26 -10.03 9.06
C LEU A 434 -25.71 -9.73 8.63
N ILE A 435 -25.87 -8.79 7.71
CA ILE A 435 -27.15 -8.45 7.07
C ILE A 435 -27.34 -9.34 5.83
N ALA A 436 -26.32 -9.40 4.99
CA ALA A 436 -26.36 -10.21 3.77
C ALA A 436 -24.96 -10.72 3.38
N HIS A 437 -24.95 -11.92 2.81
CA HIS A 437 -23.78 -12.53 2.18
C HIS A 437 -24.15 -12.92 0.76
N LEU A 438 -23.68 -12.12 -0.21
CA LEU A 438 -24.08 -12.23 -1.61
C LEU A 438 -22.97 -12.93 -2.39
N LYS A 439 -23.22 -14.19 -2.77
CA LYS A 439 -22.24 -15.04 -3.46
C LYS A 439 -22.34 -14.90 -4.97
N THR A 440 -21.19 -14.88 -5.66
CA THR A 440 -21.15 -14.96 -7.13
C THR A 440 -21.26 -16.39 -7.64
N ASN A 441 -21.07 -17.38 -6.75
CA ASN A 441 -20.91 -18.81 -7.06
C ASN A 441 -19.78 -19.10 -8.07
N THR A 442 -18.79 -18.19 -8.16
CA THR A 442 -17.64 -18.31 -9.07
C THR A 442 -16.36 -18.49 -8.27
N GLY A 443 -15.65 -19.60 -8.54
CA GLY A 443 -14.40 -19.98 -7.89
C GLY A 443 -14.44 -21.42 -7.36
N SER A 444 -13.27 -22.04 -7.27
CA SER A 444 -13.08 -23.41 -6.78
C SER A 444 -11.67 -23.57 -6.21
N GLU A 445 -11.38 -24.71 -5.57
CA GLU A 445 -10.02 -24.98 -5.07
C GLU A 445 -8.98 -25.00 -6.20
N ALA A 446 -9.33 -25.51 -7.38
CA ALA A 446 -8.46 -25.54 -8.56
C ALA A 446 -8.31 -24.17 -9.25
N ALA A 447 -9.28 -23.27 -9.06
CA ALA A 447 -9.25 -21.91 -9.58
C ALA A 447 -9.76 -20.94 -8.51
N PRO A 448 -8.93 -20.64 -7.48
CA PRO A 448 -9.35 -19.80 -6.38
C PRO A 448 -9.76 -18.41 -6.84
N ASN A 449 -10.85 -17.93 -6.27
CA ASN A 449 -11.39 -16.60 -6.55
C ASN A 449 -11.55 -15.80 -5.26
N GLY A 450 -11.80 -14.51 -5.42
CA GLY A 450 -12.05 -13.58 -4.33
C GLY A 450 -12.50 -12.23 -4.88
N LEU A 451 -13.33 -11.52 -4.13
CA LEU A 451 -13.90 -10.26 -4.56
C LEU A 451 -13.04 -9.08 -4.08
N ALA A 452 -12.70 -8.18 -5.00
CA ALA A 452 -11.99 -6.94 -4.71
C ALA A 452 -12.90 -5.92 -3.98
N THR A 453 -12.34 -4.75 -3.67
CA THR A 453 -13.06 -3.64 -3.04
C THR A 453 -14.27 -3.22 -3.89
N PRO A 454 -15.48 -3.11 -3.29
CA PRO A 454 -16.67 -2.70 -4.02
C PRO A 454 -16.82 -1.17 -4.09
N THR A 455 -17.50 -0.71 -5.14
CA THR A 455 -18.05 0.66 -5.22
C THR A 455 -19.56 0.61 -5.11
N VAL A 456 -20.12 1.33 -4.14
CA VAL A 456 -21.56 1.35 -3.86
C VAL A 456 -22.22 2.59 -4.44
N THR A 457 -23.42 2.43 -5.00
CA THR A 457 -24.22 3.53 -5.55
C THR A 457 -25.68 3.46 -5.10
N ALA A 458 -26.30 4.63 -5.01
CA ALA A 458 -27.74 4.78 -4.78
C ALA A 458 -28.54 4.88 -6.10
N TRP A 459 -27.86 4.90 -7.26
CA TRP A 459 -28.51 4.89 -8.57
C TRP A 459 -29.39 3.64 -8.74
N PRO A 460 -30.57 3.73 -9.38
CA PRO A 460 -31.13 4.93 -10.02
C PRO A 460 -32.09 5.76 -9.14
N SER A 461 -32.39 5.33 -7.91
CA SER A 461 -33.47 5.91 -7.10
C SER A 461 -33.01 6.92 -6.04
N TYR A 462 -31.72 6.95 -5.70
CA TYR A 462 -31.08 7.92 -4.79
C TYR A 462 -31.68 8.01 -3.38
N ASN A 463 -32.34 6.95 -2.91
CA ASN A 463 -32.99 6.85 -1.60
C ASN A 463 -32.28 5.88 -0.64
N GLY A 464 -30.96 5.79 -0.74
CA GLY A 464 -30.12 4.81 -0.05
C GLY A 464 -29.39 3.89 -1.03
N ALA A 465 -28.44 3.11 -0.52
CA ALA A 465 -27.60 2.23 -1.32
C ALA A 465 -28.42 1.15 -2.05
N ARG A 466 -28.24 1.03 -3.37
CA ARG A 466 -29.00 0.13 -4.26
C ARG A 466 -28.15 -0.99 -4.83
N PHE A 467 -26.95 -0.66 -5.29
CA PHE A 467 -26.05 -1.61 -5.93
C PHE A 467 -24.62 -1.43 -5.44
N ALA A 468 -23.89 -2.53 -5.37
CA ALA A 468 -22.44 -2.54 -5.26
C ALA A 468 -21.83 -3.17 -6.53
N TYR A 469 -20.74 -2.60 -7.02
CA TYR A 469 -20.00 -3.10 -8.18
C TYR A 469 -18.60 -3.51 -7.74
N ALA A 470 -18.17 -4.72 -8.09
CA ALA A 470 -16.85 -5.21 -7.72
C ALA A 470 -16.32 -6.24 -8.72
N GLY A 471 -15.02 -6.20 -8.94
CA GLY A 471 -14.29 -7.17 -9.74
C GLY A 471 -13.85 -8.39 -8.93
N ASP A 472 -13.50 -9.47 -9.63
CA ASP A 472 -12.92 -10.67 -9.02
C ASP A 472 -11.64 -11.15 -9.73
N LEU A 473 -10.95 -12.12 -9.13
CA LEU A 473 -9.70 -12.69 -9.68
C LEU A 473 -9.90 -13.49 -10.97
N ALA A 474 -11.15 -13.87 -11.27
CA ALA A 474 -11.50 -14.50 -12.54
C ALA A 474 -11.77 -13.48 -13.66
N GLY A 475 -11.58 -12.17 -13.40
CA GLY A 475 -11.73 -11.09 -14.38
C GLY A 475 -13.17 -10.66 -14.64
N ASN A 476 -14.12 -11.07 -13.79
CA ASN A 476 -15.53 -10.70 -13.94
C ASN A 476 -15.84 -9.41 -13.19
N MET A 477 -16.69 -8.56 -13.77
CA MET A 477 -17.30 -7.41 -13.07
C MET A 477 -18.73 -7.77 -12.67
N TRP A 478 -19.01 -7.67 -11.37
CA TRP A 478 -20.28 -8.05 -10.77
C TRP A 478 -21.07 -6.83 -10.31
N ARG A 479 -22.39 -6.94 -10.36
CA ARG A 479 -23.36 -6.05 -9.70
C ARG A 479 -24.13 -6.83 -8.65
N PHE A 480 -24.01 -6.36 -7.42
CA PHE A 480 -24.70 -6.92 -6.26
C PHE A 480 -25.86 -6.02 -5.87
N PRO A 481 -27.10 -6.52 -5.82
CA PRO A 481 -28.21 -5.76 -5.30
C PRO A 481 -28.15 -5.68 -3.77
N LEU A 482 -28.38 -4.48 -3.24
CA LEU A 482 -28.40 -4.21 -1.79
C LEU A 482 -29.84 -4.12 -1.24
N THR A 483 -30.81 -4.63 -2.02
CA THR A 483 -32.20 -4.75 -1.61
C THR A 483 -32.67 -6.19 -1.73
N ALA A 484 -33.53 -6.62 -0.81
CA ALA A 484 -33.98 -8.00 -0.69
C ALA A 484 -34.66 -8.50 -1.97
N GLY A 485 -34.55 -9.81 -2.23
CA GLY A 485 -35.24 -10.49 -3.35
C GLY A 485 -34.61 -10.31 -4.74
N SER A 486 -33.49 -9.60 -4.85
CA SER A 486 -32.77 -9.41 -6.12
C SER A 486 -31.55 -10.34 -6.23
N SER A 487 -31.24 -10.79 -7.45
CA SER A 487 -30.10 -11.68 -7.72
C SER A 487 -28.83 -10.93 -8.13
N VAL A 488 -27.68 -11.48 -7.74
CA VAL A 488 -26.36 -11.02 -8.21
C VAL A 488 -26.27 -11.16 -9.74
N ASN A 489 -25.70 -10.16 -10.40
CA ASN A 489 -25.60 -10.12 -11.86
C ASN A 489 -24.14 -9.96 -12.31
N ARG A 490 -23.73 -10.72 -13.34
CA ARG A 490 -22.43 -10.57 -13.99
C ARG A 490 -22.57 -9.58 -15.14
N LEU A 491 -21.98 -8.39 -15.01
CA LEU A 491 -22.05 -7.34 -16.03
C LEU A 491 -21.04 -7.56 -17.16
N TYR A 492 -19.84 -8.03 -16.80
CA TYR A 492 -18.78 -8.33 -17.74
C TYR A 492 -18.16 -9.68 -17.40
N GLN A 493 -17.96 -10.50 -18.43
CA GLN A 493 -17.23 -11.75 -18.34
C GLN A 493 -15.86 -11.58 -18.99
N GLY A 494 -14.83 -11.47 -18.15
CA GLY A 494 -13.43 -11.44 -18.56
C GLY A 494 -12.77 -12.82 -18.46
N SER A 495 -11.45 -12.82 -18.21
CA SER A 495 -10.65 -14.03 -18.04
C SER A 495 -9.76 -13.94 -16.80
N ALA A 496 -9.34 -15.10 -16.28
CA ALA A 496 -8.42 -15.17 -15.12
C ALA A 496 -7.01 -14.62 -15.41
N SER A 497 -6.64 -14.41 -16.69
CA SER A 497 -5.41 -13.71 -17.07
C SER A 497 -5.51 -12.20 -16.87
N GLN A 498 -6.71 -11.68 -16.63
CA GLN A 498 -7.03 -10.28 -16.43
C GLN A 498 -7.82 -10.09 -15.13
N PRO A 499 -7.24 -10.41 -13.97
CA PRO A 499 -7.92 -10.27 -12.68
C PRO A 499 -8.28 -8.79 -12.45
N ILE A 500 -9.33 -8.53 -11.68
CA ILE A 500 -9.70 -7.18 -11.28
C ILE A 500 -9.49 -7.08 -9.77
N THR A 501 -8.48 -6.32 -9.35
CA THR A 501 -8.06 -6.23 -7.94
C THR A 501 -8.34 -4.89 -7.27
N SER A 502 -8.81 -3.90 -8.02
CA SER A 502 -9.17 -2.58 -7.52
C SER A 502 -10.68 -2.31 -7.61
N ALA A 503 -11.14 -1.32 -6.86
CA ALA A 503 -12.52 -0.87 -6.95
C ALA A 503 -12.81 -0.21 -8.31
N PRO A 504 -13.99 -0.43 -8.92
CA PRO A 504 -14.38 0.30 -10.12
C PRO A 504 -14.75 1.75 -9.78
N ALA A 505 -14.57 2.69 -10.70
CA ALA A 505 -15.23 3.99 -10.63
C ALA A 505 -16.59 3.94 -11.31
N VAL A 506 -17.55 4.71 -10.80
CA VAL A 506 -18.88 4.84 -11.41
C VAL A 506 -19.26 6.29 -11.63
N THR A 507 -19.88 6.58 -12.77
CA THR A 507 -20.47 7.90 -13.03
C THR A 507 -21.66 7.79 -13.98
N LEU A 508 -22.56 8.76 -13.95
CA LEU A 508 -23.65 8.82 -14.92
C LEU A 508 -23.11 9.10 -16.31
N SER A 509 -23.63 8.36 -17.30
CA SER A 509 -23.34 8.62 -18.70
C SER A 509 -23.91 9.97 -19.13
N SER A 510 -23.15 10.72 -19.94
CA SER A 510 -23.53 12.08 -20.31
C SER A 510 -24.87 12.10 -21.03
N GLY A 511 -25.81 12.93 -20.54
CA GLY A 511 -27.16 13.05 -21.09
C GLY A 511 -28.06 11.83 -20.91
N SER A 512 -27.64 10.79 -20.16
CA SER A 512 -28.39 9.54 -19.99
C SER A 512 -28.49 9.14 -18.51
N PRO A 513 -29.45 9.69 -17.74
CA PRO A 513 -29.60 9.40 -16.31
C PRO A 513 -29.92 7.91 -16.01
N ASP A 514 -30.49 7.20 -16.98
CA ASP A 514 -30.78 5.77 -16.89
C ASP A 514 -29.58 4.87 -17.25
N THR A 515 -28.39 5.46 -17.42
CA THR A 515 -27.16 4.72 -17.74
C THR A 515 -26.01 5.13 -16.82
N LEU A 516 -25.45 4.15 -16.13
CA LEU A 516 -24.25 4.28 -15.31
C LEU A 516 -23.05 3.71 -16.08
N MET A 517 -21.96 4.46 -16.17
CA MET A 517 -20.67 3.95 -16.62
C MET A 517 -19.95 3.32 -15.43
N VAL A 518 -19.55 2.06 -15.57
CA VAL A 518 -18.77 1.29 -14.59
C VAL A 518 -17.38 1.06 -15.19
N MET A 519 -16.35 1.71 -14.65
CA MET A 519 -15.01 1.74 -15.22
C MET A 519 -13.98 1.11 -14.29
N PHE A 520 -13.13 0.24 -14.83
CA PHE A 520 -12.20 -0.55 -14.04
C PHE A 520 -11.00 -1.00 -14.88
N GLY A 521 -9.88 -1.19 -14.20
CA GLY A 521 -8.68 -1.76 -14.79
C GLY A 521 -8.49 -3.22 -14.41
N THR A 522 -7.73 -3.95 -15.22
CA THR A 522 -7.32 -5.32 -14.95
C THR A 522 -5.84 -5.36 -14.57
N GLY A 523 -5.47 -6.30 -13.71
CA GLY A 523 -4.14 -6.39 -13.14
C GLY A 523 -4.11 -6.96 -11.74
N SER A 524 -2.96 -7.46 -11.34
CA SER A 524 -2.62 -7.74 -9.94
C SER A 524 -1.13 -7.56 -9.72
N TYR A 525 -0.74 -7.26 -8.48
CA TYR A 525 0.65 -7.13 -8.08
C TYR A 525 0.89 -7.61 -6.64
N PHE A 526 0.21 -8.70 -6.27
CA PHE A 526 0.33 -9.30 -4.93
C PHE A 526 0.46 -10.82 -4.96
N ARG A 527 0.28 -11.45 -6.13
CA ARG A 527 0.39 -12.90 -6.29
C ARG A 527 1.82 -13.29 -6.63
N SER A 528 2.19 -14.50 -6.23
CA SER A 528 3.42 -15.12 -6.73
C SER A 528 3.35 -15.23 -8.26
N GLY A 529 4.41 -14.79 -8.94
CA GLY A 529 4.47 -14.76 -10.41
C GLY A 529 3.79 -13.56 -11.06
N ASP A 530 3.32 -12.55 -10.31
CA ASP A 530 2.88 -11.28 -10.90
C ASP A 530 4.08 -10.48 -11.45
N ILE A 531 5.24 -10.60 -10.79
CA ILE A 531 6.55 -10.14 -11.27
C ILE A 531 6.98 -11.07 -12.41
N GLY A 532 7.38 -10.51 -13.55
CA GLY A 532 7.72 -11.23 -14.79
C GLY A 532 6.53 -11.56 -15.69
N ASN A 533 5.30 -11.34 -15.22
CA ASN A 533 4.11 -11.59 -16.01
C ASN A 533 3.89 -10.47 -17.04
N ASN A 534 3.98 -10.81 -18.32
CA ASN A 534 3.79 -9.87 -19.44
C ASN A 534 2.40 -9.97 -20.10
N ALA A 535 1.42 -10.61 -19.45
CA ALA A 535 0.07 -10.73 -20.00
C ALA A 535 -0.55 -9.34 -20.22
N THR A 536 -1.17 -9.15 -21.40
CA THR A 536 -1.86 -7.91 -21.76
C THR A 536 -3.05 -7.66 -20.83
N GLN A 537 -2.99 -6.56 -20.09
CA GLN A 537 -4.09 -6.04 -19.29
C GLN A 537 -4.85 -4.93 -20.05
N GLN A 538 -5.98 -4.50 -19.49
CA GLN A 538 -6.84 -3.51 -20.14
C GLN A 538 -7.49 -2.61 -19.09
N PHE A 539 -7.93 -1.44 -19.55
CA PHE A 539 -8.87 -0.61 -18.82
C PHE A 539 -10.19 -0.56 -19.59
N LEU A 540 -11.31 -0.70 -18.89
CA LEU A 540 -12.64 -0.90 -19.47
C LEU A 540 -13.64 0.08 -18.88
N GLY A 541 -14.65 0.45 -19.66
CA GLY A 541 -15.85 1.15 -19.21
C GLY A 541 -17.10 0.45 -19.74
N ILE A 542 -17.98 0.01 -18.84
CA ILE A 542 -19.18 -0.76 -19.15
C ILE A 542 -20.44 0.06 -18.84
N GLN A 543 -21.40 0.11 -19.76
CA GLN A 543 -22.70 0.73 -19.53
C GLN A 543 -23.62 -0.21 -18.76
N ASP A 544 -23.98 0.11 -17.52
CA ASP A 544 -25.13 -0.49 -16.85
C ASP A 544 -26.38 0.38 -17.04
N ARG A 545 -27.49 -0.22 -17.47
CA ARG A 545 -28.74 0.47 -17.75
C ARG A 545 -29.83 -0.02 -16.81
N VAL A 546 -30.78 0.84 -16.47
CA VAL A 546 -31.89 0.44 -15.59
C VAL A 546 -32.59 -0.80 -16.15
N GLY A 547 -32.77 -1.83 -15.31
CA GLY A 547 -33.41 -3.09 -15.68
C GLY A 547 -32.53 -4.08 -16.46
N ARG A 548 -31.27 -3.75 -16.73
CA ARG A 548 -30.35 -4.65 -17.44
C ARG A 548 -30.03 -5.91 -16.61
N THR A 549 -29.99 -7.06 -17.28
CA THR A 549 -29.55 -8.36 -16.72
C THR A 549 -28.53 -9.11 -17.59
N THR A 550 -28.26 -8.65 -18.81
CA THR A 550 -27.37 -9.33 -19.76
C THR A 550 -25.90 -9.17 -19.37
N THR A 551 -25.10 -10.21 -19.59
CA THR A 551 -23.63 -10.18 -19.44
C THR A 551 -22.99 -9.74 -20.75
N TYR A 552 -22.01 -8.84 -20.68
CA TYR A 552 -21.20 -8.44 -21.83
C TYR A 552 -19.87 -9.18 -21.87
N GLY A 553 -19.33 -9.32 -23.07
CA GLY A 553 -17.97 -9.74 -23.34
C GLY A 553 -17.23 -8.70 -24.19
N THR A 554 -16.02 -9.05 -24.59
CA THR A 554 -15.12 -8.17 -25.35
C THR A 554 -15.72 -7.68 -26.68
N SER A 555 -16.55 -8.49 -27.35
CA SER A 555 -17.19 -8.13 -28.61
C SER A 555 -18.22 -7.00 -28.48
N ASP A 556 -18.73 -6.75 -27.26
CA ASP A 556 -19.73 -5.71 -27.00
C ASP A 556 -19.10 -4.32 -26.78
N LEU A 557 -17.77 -4.21 -26.81
CA LEU A 557 -17.04 -3.01 -26.41
C LEU A 557 -16.34 -2.33 -27.59
N LEU A 558 -16.34 -1.00 -27.58
CA LEU A 558 -15.49 -0.21 -28.46
C LEU A 558 -14.02 -0.35 -28.05
N THR A 559 -13.16 -0.72 -28.98
CA THR A 559 -11.71 -0.80 -28.70
C THR A 559 -11.03 0.52 -29.06
N GLN A 560 -10.56 1.25 -28.05
CA GLN A 560 -9.62 2.36 -28.19
C GLN A 560 -8.18 1.84 -28.15
N ARG A 561 -7.21 2.65 -28.60
CA ARG A 561 -5.80 2.27 -28.66
C ARG A 561 -4.91 3.41 -28.18
N ILE A 562 -3.80 3.05 -27.53
CA ILE A 562 -2.64 3.94 -27.43
C ILE A 562 -2.02 3.98 -28.83
N SER A 563 -2.05 5.14 -29.47
CA SER A 563 -1.68 5.32 -30.88
C SER A 563 -0.27 5.85 -31.09
N GLY A 564 0.37 6.37 -30.03
CA GLY A 564 1.75 6.83 -30.10
C GLY A 564 2.36 7.12 -28.73
N ASN A 565 3.68 6.97 -28.65
CA ASN A 565 4.51 7.39 -27.53
C ASN A 565 5.50 8.47 -28.03
N ALA A 566 5.83 9.43 -27.18
CA ALA A 566 6.86 10.42 -27.47
C ALA A 566 7.54 10.89 -26.19
N SER A 567 8.81 11.29 -26.29
CA SER A 567 9.49 12.04 -25.24
C SER A 567 9.57 13.52 -25.67
N ARG A 568 9.03 14.44 -24.88
CA ARG A 568 9.03 15.90 -25.16
C ARG A 568 9.23 16.66 -23.86
N ASP A 569 10.14 17.63 -23.83
CA ASP A 569 10.36 18.53 -22.67
C ASP A 569 10.59 17.80 -21.33
N GLY A 570 11.22 16.63 -21.36
CA GLY A 570 11.45 15.79 -20.18
C GLY A 570 10.27 14.88 -19.80
N PHE A 571 9.17 14.93 -20.54
CA PHE A 571 8.00 14.08 -20.34
C PHE A 571 8.00 12.88 -21.27
N ASN A 572 7.67 11.70 -20.75
CA ASN A 572 7.31 10.54 -21.55
C ASN A 572 5.78 10.47 -21.67
N LEU A 573 5.27 10.60 -22.90
CA LEU A 573 3.86 10.91 -23.19
C LEU A 573 3.20 9.83 -24.05
N ARG A 574 1.89 9.67 -23.87
CA ARG A 574 1.03 8.76 -24.63
C ARG A 574 -0.13 9.49 -25.27
N ALA A 575 -0.37 9.23 -26.56
CA ALA A 575 -1.60 9.61 -27.23
C ALA A 575 -2.53 8.39 -27.39
N SER A 576 -3.84 8.66 -27.35
CA SER A 576 -4.87 7.65 -27.55
C SER A 576 -5.85 8.05 -28.64
N THR A 577 -6.41 7.05 -29.30
CA THR A 577 -7.45 7.24 -30.32
C THR A 577 -8.71 7.91 -29.78
N ASN A 578 -9.50 8.51 -30.65
CA ASN A 578 -10.82 9.07 -30.34
C ASN A 578 -11.93 8.43 -31.18
N LEU A 579 -12.01 7.09 -31.16
CA LEU A 579 -13.02 6.38 -31.96
C LEU A 579 -14.42 6.60 -31.36
N ALA A 580 -15.43 6.67 -32.23
CA ALA A 580 -16.82 6.80 -31.83
C ALA A 580 -17.50 5.42 -31.67
N PRO A 581 -18.34 5.22 -30.64
CA PRO A 581 -19.06 3.97 -30.47
C PRO A 581 -20.17 3.80 -31.51
N SER A 582 -20.36 2.57 -31.98
CA SER A 582 -21.52 2.15 -32.77
C SER A 582 -22.75 1.90 -31.89
N SER A 583 -23.93 1.80 -32.51
CA SER A 583 -25.20 1.53 -31.81
C SER A 583 -25.26 0.19 -31.09
N ASN A 584 -24.37 -0.75 -31.39
CA ASN A 584 -24.32 -2.08 -30.76
C ASN A 584 -23.32 -2.15 -29.60
N GLN A 585 -22.38 -1.22 -29.51
CA GLN A 585 -21.42 -1.20 -28.41
C GLN A 585 -22.08 -0.69 -27.12
N ARG A 586 -21.68 -1.27 -26.00
CA ARG A 586 -22.26 -1.02 -24.68
C ARG A 586 -21.20 -0.65 -23.64
N GLY A 587 -20.16 0.01 -24.12
CA GLY A 587 -18.98 0.34 -23.37
C GLY A 587 -17.76 0.42 -24.29
N TRP A 588 -16.59 0.47 -23.67
CA TRP A 588 -15.32 0.63 -24.33
C TRP A 588 -14.21 -0.09 -23.54
N ARG A 589 -13.07 -0.29 -24.20
CA ARG A 589 -11.85 -0.82 -23.62
C ARG A 589 -10.63 -0.20 -24.30
N ILE A 590 -9.53 -0.12 -23.57
CA ILE A 590 -8.19 0.19 -24.09
C ILE A 590 -7.22 -0.87 -23.55
N GLU A 591 -6.51 -1.53 -24.46
CA GLU A 591 -5.48 -2.50 -24.09
C GLU A 591 -4.19 -1.76 -23.70
N LEU A 592 -3.57 -2.23 -22.64
CA LEU A 592 -2.30 -1.71 -22.14
C LEU A 592 -1.14 -2.48 -22.78
N PRO A 593 0.06 -1.87 -22.89
CA PRO A 593 1.27 -2.58 -23.25
C PRO A 593 1.49 -3.86 -22.43
N PRO A 594 2.15 -4.89 -22.98
CA PRO A 594 2.43 -6.14 -22.25
C PRO A 594 3.07 -5.90 -20.88
N GLY A 595 2.54 -6.55 -19.84
CA GLY A 595 3.01 -6.46 -18.45
C GLY A 595 2.50 -5.25 -17.66
N GLU A 596 2.10 -4.18 -18.36
CA GLU A 596 1.47 -3.03 -17.75
C GLU A 596 0.06 -3.37 -17.28
N ARG A 597 -0.34 -2.84 -16.11
CA ARG A 597 -1.56 -3.22 -15.41
C ARG A 597 -2.12 -2.09 -14.57
N VAL A 598 -3.36 -2.22 -14.11
CA VAL A 598 -4.00 -1.24 -13.21
C VAL A 598 -4.41 -1.95 -11.93
N ILE A 599 -3.84 -1.49 -10.81
CA ILE A 599 -4.06 -2.09 -9.48
C ILE A 599 -4.65 -1.10 -8.46
N ALA A 600 -4.78 0.17 -8.83
CA ALA A 600 -5.45 1.19 -8.04
C ALA A 600 -6.85 1.49 -8.58
N ALA A 601 -7.71 2.04 -7.71
CA ALA A 601 -9.03 2.50 -8.11
C ALA A 601 -8.92 3.77 -8.98
N PRO A 602 -9.62 3.83 -10.13
CA PRO A 602 -9.68 5.04 -10.93
C PRO A 602 -10.47 6.16 -10.23
N SER A 603 -10.22 7.41 -10.63
CA SER A 603 -10.99 8.58 -10.22
C SER A 603 -11.75 9.19 -11.39
N ILE A 604 -12.80 9.96 -11.11
CA ILE A 604 -13.60 10.66 -12.11
C ILE A 604 -13.36 12.16 -11.98
N SER A 605 -13.09 12.84 -13.09
CA SER A 605 -12.95 14.29 -13.10
C SER A 605 -14.25 14.97 -12.71
N SER A 606 -14.15 16.04 -11.94
CA SER A 606 -15.28 16.92 -11.62
C SER A 606 -15.70 17.77 -12.83
N SER A 607 -14.77 18.05 -13.75
CA SER A 607 -15.01 18.81 -14.98
C SER A 607 -15.78 18.03 -16.04
N LEU A 608 -16.54 18.77 -16.87
CA LEU A 608 -17.19 18.25 -18.07
C LEU A 608 -16.33 18.55 -19.31
N PRO A 609 -16.28 17.64 -20.31
CA PRO A 609 -16.85 16.29 -20.28
C PRO A 609 -16.14 15.41 -19.24
N ARG A 610 -16.90 14.52 -18.58
CA ARG A 610 -16.34 13.68 -17.51
C ARG A 610 -15.28 12.75 -18.07
N ARG A 611 -14.15 12.70 -17.39
CA ARG A 611 -13.02 11.84 -17.71
C ARG A 611 -12.78 10.85 -16.58
N VAL A 612 -12.42 9.64 -16.95
CA VAL A 612 -11.84 8.66 -16.03
C VAL A 612 -10.34 8.81 -16.03
N ARG A 613 -9.77 8.85 -14.83
CA ARG A 613 -8.35 9.01 -14.58
C ARG A 613 -7.84 7.80 -13.82
N PHE A 614 -6.70 7.27 -14.23
CA PHE A 614 -6.10 6.11 -13.59
C PHE A 614 -4.58 6.12 -13.74
N SER A 615 -3.90 5.52 -12.78
CA SER A 615 -2.48 5.19 -12.87
C SER A 615 -2.33 3.74 -13.30
N THR A 616 -1.26 3.47 -14.05
CA THR A 616 -0.84 2.12 -14.37
C THR A 616 0.43 1.76 -13.61
N LEU A 617 0.70 0.46 -13.50
CA LEU A 617 1.93 -0.12 -12.99
C LEU A 617 2.50 -0.99 -14.12
N LEU A 618 3.73 -0.72 -14.50
CA LEU A 618 4.56 -1.57 -15.33
C LEU A 618 5.70 -2.06 -14.44
N PRO A 619 5.78 -3.37 -14.13
CA PRO A 619 6.95 -3.89 -13.44
C PRO A 619 8.17 -3.66 -14.34
N ASP A 620 9.10 -2.84 -13.87
CA ASP A 620 10.35 -2.61 -14.59
C ASP A 620 11.40 -3.56 -14.02
N GLU A 621 11.68 -4.62 -14.76
CA GLU A 621 12.74 -5.58 -14.47
C GLU A 621 14.04 -5.24 -15.20
N SER A 622 14.00 -4.21 -16.05
CA SER A 622 15.12 -3.77 -16.86
C SER A 622 15.98 -2.72 -16.16
N ASP A 623 15.43 -2.03 -15.17
CA ASP A 623 16.17 -1.16 -14.26
C ASP A 623 16.10 -1.70 -12.81
N PRO A 624 17.16 -2.37 -12.32
CA PRO A 624 17.23 -2.83 -10.92
C PRO A 624 17.32 -1.68 -9.91
N CYS A 625 17.43 -0.43 -10.40
CA CYS A 625 17.75 0.77 -9.65
C CYS A 625 16.61 1.79 -9.61
N GLY A 626 15.82 1.88 -10.69
CA GLY A 626 14.44 2.37 -10.64
C GLY A 626 13.64 1.50 -9.66
N GLY A 627 12.55 1.99 -9.08
CA GLY A 627 11.79 1.31 -8.02
C GLY A 627 11.14 -0.05 -8.40
N GLY A 628 11.66 -0.75 -9.41
CA GLY A 628 11.17 -2.00 -9.99
C GLY A 628 9.82 -1.85 -10.69
N ARG A 629 9.36 -0.61 -10.84
CA ARG A 629 8.01 -0.23 -11.26
C ARG A 629 8.05 1.15 -11.89
N GLU A 630 7.45 1.26 -13.05
CA GLU A 630 7.08 2.52 -13.68
C GLU A 630 5.56 2.57 -13.85
N GLY A 631 5.02 3.69 -14.30
CA GLY A 631 3.58 3.85 -14.49
C GLY A 631 3.25 5.01 -15.39
N PHE A 632 2.05 4.98 -15.94
CA PHE A 632 1.47 6.11 -16.64
C PHE A 632 0.22 6.57 -15.92
N PHE A 633 0.14 7.86 -15.68
CA PHE A 633 -1.15 8.51 -15.49
C PHE A 633 -1.86 8.57 -16.85
N MET A 634 -3.14 8.20 -16.87
CA MET A 634 -3.99 8.19 -18.06
C MET A 634 -5.29 8.95 -17.77
N SER A 635 -5.78 9.72 -18.74
CA SER A 635 -7.02 10.50 -18.67
C SER A 635 -7.82 10.32 -19.97
N LEU A 636 -8.97 9.67 -19.88
CA LEU A 636 -9.82 9.30 -21.02
C LEU A 636 -11.27 9.74 -20.79
N LEU A 637 -12.05 9.96 -21.85
CA LEU A 637 -13.48 10.24 -21.72
C LEU A 637 -14.21 9.07 -21.05
N ALA A 638 -15.03 9.34 -20.03
CA ALA A 638 -15.72 8.31 -19.28
C ALA A 638 -16.71 7.50 -20.15
N ASP A 639 -17.38 8.15 -21.10
CA ASP A 639 -18.41 7.52 -21.94
C ASP A 639 -17.85 6.68 -23.10
N THR A 640 -16.68 7.04 -23.64
CA THR A 640 -16.15 6.45 -24.89
C THR A 640 -14.76 5.84 -24.76
N GLY A 641 -14.04 6.15 -23.68
CA GLY A 641 -12.63 5.77 -23.49
C GLY A 641 -11.66 6.46 -24.42
N GLY A 642 -12.15 7.36 -25.29
CA GLY A 642 -11.33 8.07 -26.26
C GLY A 642 -10.63 9.28 -25.66
N SER A 643 -9.72 9.86 -26.43
CA SER A 643 -9.00 11.07 -26.02
C SER A 643 -9.87 12.33 -26.00
N GLY A 644 -11.06 12.32 -26.60
CA GLY A 644 -11.89 13.52 -26.74
C GLY A 644 -11.35 14.55 -27.73
N GLY A 645 -10.28 14.21 -28.47
CA GLY A 645 -9.69 15.07 -29.50
C GLY A 645 -8.82 16.22 -28.96
N MET A 646 -8.62 16.32 -27.65
CA MET A 646 -7.83 17.37 -27.00
C MET A 646 -7.20 16.85 -25.71
N THR A 647 -5.99 17.33 -25.40
CA THR A 647 -5.31 17.03 -24.13
C THR A 647 -5.86 17.90 -23.00
N THR A 648 -5.72 17.43 -21.76
CA THR A 648 -6.04 18.19 -20.55
C THR A 648 -4.80 18.59 -19.74
N PHE A 649 -3.62 18.17 -20.18
CA PHE A 649 -2.36 18.50 -19.50
C PHE A 649 -2.00 19.96 -19.74
N ASP A 650 -1.51 20.62 -18.69
CA ASP A 650 -0.89 21.94 -18.74
C ASP A 650 0.62 21.75 -18.61
N PHE A 651 1.29 21.62 -19.76
CA PHE A 651 2.74 21.48 -19.86
C PHE A 651 3.48 22.81 -19.68
N LYS A 652 2.79 23.94 -19.90
CA LYS A 652 3.39 25.29 -19.81
C LYS A 652 3.28 25.91 -18.42
N GLY A 653 2.45 25.34 -17.54
CA GLY A 653 2.19 25.85 -16.19
C GLY A 653 1.45 27.20 -16.19
N ASP A 654 0.69 27.51 -17.24
CA ASP A 654 -0.05 28.78 -17.36
C ASP A 654 -1.51 28.68 -16.88
N GLY A 655 -1.90 27.50 -16.40
CA GLY A 655 -3.22 27.18 -15.88
C GLY A 655 -4.25 26.81 -16.94
N GLN A 656 -3.87 26.81 -18.22
CA GLN A 656 -4.70 26.37 -19.33
C GLN A 656 -4.22 25.04 -19.88
N PRO A 657 -5.13 24.17 -20.36
CA PRO A 657 -4.71 22.94 -21.02
C PRO A 657 -4.06 23.26 -22.37
N ASP A 658 -2.95 22.59 -22.70
CA ASP A 658 -2.28 22.65 -24.00
C ASP A 658 -3.05 21.88 -25.08
N SER A 659 -4.34 22.18 -25.24
CA SER A 659 -5.35 21.33 -25.89
C SER A 659 -5.02 20.82 -27.30
N ASP A 660 -4.15 21.51 -28.03
CA ASP A 660 -3.66 21.16 -29.38
C ASP A 660 -2.45 20.21 -29.40
N ALA A 661 -1.89 19.86 -28.24
CA ALA A 661 -0.76 18.95 -28.15
C ALA A 661 -1.15 17.53 -28.59
N THR A 662 -0.47 17.04 -29.62
CA THR A 662 -0.73 15.74 -30.25
C THR A 662 0.54 14.92 -30.49
N ILE A 663 0.39 13.61 -30.59
CA ILE A 663 1.38 12.66 -31.10
C ILE A 663 0.72 11.94 -32.28
N ASN A 664 1.34 12.00 -33.47
CA ASN A 664 0.80 11.41 -34.70
C ASN A 664 -0.64 11.87 -35.04
N GLY A 665 -1.02 13.09 -34.64
CA GLY A 665 -2.36 13.65 -34.86
C GLY A 665 -3.42 13.25 -33.83
N ASP A 666 -3.11 12.34 -32.90
CA ASP A 666 -3.98 12.02 -31.77
C ASP A 666 -3.60 12.82 -30.52
N ALA A 667 -4.60 13.22 -29.73
CA ALA A 667 -4.39 14.00 -28.51
C ALA A 667 -3.66 13.20 -27.43
N ILE A 668 -2.82 13.89 -26.66
CA ILE A 668 -2.08 13.32 -25.54
C ILE A 668 -3.05 13.05 -24.38
N THR A 669 -3.03 11.81 -23.89
CA THR A 669 -3.93 11.30 -22.85
C THR A 669 -3.19 10.66 -21.68
N GLY A 670 -1.88 10.47 -21.80
CA GLY A 670 -1.08 9.91 -20.72
C GLY A 670 0.30 10.52 -20.61
N LEU A 671 0.83 10.43 -19.39
CA LEU A 671 2.10 10.97 -18.96
C LEU A 671 2.72 9.95 -17.99
N GLN A 672 3.99 9.61 -18.20
CA GLN A 672 4.70 8.67 -17.33
C GLN A 672 4.91 9.30 -15.96
N ALA A 673 4.20 8.78 -14.97
CA ALA A 673 4.27 9.23 -13.60
C ALA A 673 3.61 8.19 -12.68
N GLY A 674 4.13 8.07 -11.47
CA GLY A 674 3.67 7.12 -10.49
C GLY A 674 4.13 5.67 -10.75
N THR A 675 3.79 4.79 -9.81
CA THR A 675 4.12 3.35 -9.81
C THR A 675 2.88 2.48 -9.58
N GLY A 676 1.70 3.02 -9.90
CA GLY A 676 0.40 2.33 -9.79
C GLY A 676 -0.41 2.66 -8.55
N GLU A 677 -0.05 3.70 -7.81
CA GLU A 677 -0.77 4.19 -6.62
C GLU A 677 -2.04 4.96 -6.95
N ARG A 678 -2.89 5.15 -5.94
CA ARG A 678 -4.13 5.91 -6.07
C ARG A 678 -3.85 7.40 -6.29
N LEU A 679 -4.55 7.98 -7.26
CA LEU A 679 -4.47 9.39 -7.61
C LEU A 679 -5.12 10.27 -6.53
N VAL A 680 -4.46 11.38 -6.18
CA VAL A 680 -4.99 12.40 -5.29
C VAL A 680 -4.91 13.76 -5.96
N GLY A 681 -6.03 14.46 -6.07
CA GLY A 681 -6.11 15.76 -6.72
C GLY A 681 -6.32 16.89 -5.71
N VAL A 682 -5.70 18.04 -5.97
CA VAL A 682 -5.96 19.31 -5.28
C VAL A 682 -6.25 20.38 -6.32
N ASN A 683 -7.37 21.08 -6.20
CA ASN A 683 -7.83 22.08 -7.17
C ASN A 683 -7.72 23.49 -6.62
N ASP A 684 -7.02 24.44 -7.24
CA ASP A 684 -6.94 25.83 -6.72
C ASP A 684 -7.99 26.76 -7.32
N GLY A 685 -9.00 26.20 -7.96
CA GLY A 685 -9.97 26.93 -8.76
C GLY A 685 -9.49 27.14 -10.20
N GLN A 686 -8.19 27.32 -10.46
CA GLN A 686 -7.64 27.57 -11.80
C GLN A 686 -6.97 26.34 -12.42
N VAL A 687 -6.31 25.52 -11.61
CA VAL A 687 -5.67 24.26 -11.98
C VAL A 687 -6.01 23.15 -10.99
N GLU A 688 -5.91 21.91 -11.46
CA GLU A 688 -5.94 20.72 -10.62
C GLU A 688 -4.57 20.05 -10.66
N ARG A 689 -3.94 19.94 -9.50
CA ARG A 689 -2.67 19.24 -9.29
C ARG A 689 -2.95 17.82 -8.82
N LEU A 690 -2.50 16.84 -9.60
CA LEU A 690 -2.62 15.43 -9.27
C LEU A 690 -1.28 14.93 -8.72
N PHE A 691 -1.27 14.49 -7.48
CA PHE A 691 -0.09 13.88 -6.85
C PHE A 691 -0.07 12.38 -7.12
N VAL A 692 1.09 11.90 -7.57
CA VAL A 692 1.42 10.51 -7.88
C VAL A 692 2.82 10.20 -7.37
N GLY A 693 2.99 9.01 -6.80
CA GLY A 693 4.27 8.47 -6.35
C GLY A 693 4.89 9.23 -5.18
N ASN A 694 6.22 9.04 -5.03
CA ASN A 694 7.02 9.69 -4.00
C ASN A 694 7.10 11.20 -4.25
N PRO A 695 6.50 12.03 -3.38
CA PRO A 695 6.58 13.48 -3.50
C PRO A 695 8.03 13.98 -3.46
N ASP A 696 8.90 13.32 -2.70
CA ASP A 696 10.30 13.72 -2.56
C ASP A 696 11.19 13.24 -3.72
N ASP A 697 10.62 12.56 -4.71
CA ASP A 697 11.33 12.16 -5.92
C ASP A 697 11.23 13.30 -6.96
N PRO A 698 12.32 14.05 -7.20
CA PRO A 698 12.33 15.13 -8.20
C PRO A 698 12.17 14.62 -9.63
N SER A 699 12.22 13.30 -9.86
CA SER A 699 11.90 12.67 -11.16
C SER A 699 10.43 12.26 -11.31
N ALA A 700 9.65 12.26 -10.21
CA ALA A 700 8.23 11.88 -10.24
C ALA A 700 7.33 12.96 -10.89
N SER A 701 7.84 14.19 -11.05
CA SER A 701 7.24 15.23 -11.87
C SER A 701 8.32 16.06 -12.55
N PRO A 702 8.13 16.45 -13.82
CA PRO A 702 9.06 17.31 -14.55
C PRO A 702 9.24 18.72 -13.98
N ASN A 703 8.32 19.20 -13.12
CA ASN A 703 8.50 20.45 -12.37
C ASN A 703 9.29 20.25 -11.06
N GLY A 704 9.68 19.01 -10.73
CA GLY A 704 10.38 18.66 -9.50
C GLY A 704 9.52 18.75 -8.23
N ASP A 705 8.21 18.99 -8.37
CA ASP A 705 7.25 19.17 -7.26
C ASP A 705 6.43 17.89 -6.96
N GLY A 706 6.63 16.82 -7.72
CA GLY A 706 5.89 15.57 -7.61
C GLY A 706 4.39 15.66 -7.98
N SER A 707 3.96 16.67 -8.75
CA SER A 707 2.57 16.84 -9.17
C SER A 707 2.40 16.92 -10.70
N ILE A 708 1.26 16.44 -11.21
CA ILE A 708 0.81 16.60 -12.60
C ILE A 708 -0.22 17.72 -12.65
N THR A 709 0.03 18.75 -13.47
CA THR A 709 -0.91 19.87 -13.65
C THR A 709 -1.94 19.58 -14.73
N ILE A 710 -3.21 19.74 -14.38
CA ILE A 710 -4.36 19.72 -15.28
C ILE A 710 -4.94 21.14 -15.34
N GLY A 711 -4.92 21.73 -16.54
CA GLY A 711 -5.50 23.06 -16.78
C GLY A 711 -7.01 23.03 -16.98
N PHE A 712 -7.68 24.16 -16.69
CA PHE A 712 -9.11 24.33 -16.96
C PHE A 712 -9.39 25.53 -17.86
N ASN A 713 -10.21 25.34 -18.89
CA ASN A 713 -10.76 26.46 -19.67
C ASN A 713 -11.73 27.27 -18.80
N ALA A 714 -11.67 28.60 -18.91
CA ALA A 714 -12.45 29.55 -18.09
C ALA A 714 -13.98 29.32 -18.10
N ASP A 715 -14.51 28.68 -19.15
CA ASP A 715 -15.95 28.40 -19.31
C ASP A 715 -16.48 27.23 -18.44
N HIS A 716 -15.60 26.55 -17.67
CA HIS A 716 -15.95 25.40 -16.82
C HIS A 716 -15.80 25.67 -15.32
N LEU A 717 -15.80 26.94 -14.90
CA LEU A 717 -15.76 27.39 -13.50
C LEU A 717 -17.17 27.51 -12.87
N GLY A 718 -18.08 26.60 -13.21
CA GLY A 718 -19.35 26.43 -12.47
C GLY A 718 -19.15 25.67 -11.16
N ARG A 719 -20.16 25.67 -10.27
CA ARG A 719 -20.15 24.94 -8.99
C ARG A 719 -19.75 23.47 -9.20
N ARG A 720 -18.60 23.06 -8.64
CA ARG A 720 -17.88 21.80 -8.98
C ARG A 720 -18.20 20.60 -8.09
N ALA A 721 -18.92 20.80 -6.98
CA ALA A 721 -19.39 19.75 -6.08
C ALA A 721 -20.74 20.11 -5.45
N TRP A 722 -21.48 19.10 -5.01
CA TRP A 722 -22.69 19.26 -4.21
C TRP A 722 -22.46 18.64 -2.83
N ARG A 723 -22.53 19.48 -1.79
CA ARG A 723 -22.77 19.06 -0.40
C ARG A 723 -24.24 19.30 -0.12
N GLN A 724 -24.96 18.28 0.37
CA GLN A 724 -26.27 18.48 0.93
C GLN A 724 -26.09 19.24 2.25
N LEU A 725 -26.51 20.50 2.28
CA LEU A 725 -26.70 21.25 3.51
C LEU A 725 -28.02 20.77 4.11
N THR A 726 -28.01 20.24 5.33
CA THR A 726 -29.23 19.99 6.11
C THR A 726 -29.64 21.29 6.79
N GLU A 727 -30.95 21.54 6.95
CA GLU A 727 -31.54 22.81 7.41
C GLU A 727 -31.00 23.40 8.75
N GLU A 728 -30.15 22.68 9.49
CA GLU A 728 -29.45 23.21 10.67
C GLU A 728 -28.21 24.08 10.36
N GLU A 729 -27.68 24.09 9.13
CA GLU A 729 -26.53 24.93 8.75
C GLU A 729 -26.91 26.35 8.28
N THR A 730 -28.19 26.73 8.31
CA THR A 730 -28.66 28.07 7.91
C THR A 730 -28.99 29.02 9.06
N ASP A 731 -28.95 28.54 10.31
CA ASP A 731 -29.16 29.39 11.50
C ASP A 731 -27.89 29.40 12.37
N GLY A 732 -26.89 30.19 11.93
CA GLY A 732 -25.65 30.47 12.65
C GLY A 732 -24.93 31.70 12.12
#